data_AF-A0A2S7XYL9-F1
#
_entry.id   AF-A0A2S7XYL9-F1
#
_cell.length_a   1.000
_cell.length_b   1.000
_cell.length_c   1.000
_cell.angle_alpha   90.00
_cell.angle_beta   90.00
_cell.angle_gamma   90.00
#
_symmetry.space_group_name_H-M   'P 1'
#
loop_
_entity.id
_entity.type
_entity.pdbx_description
1 polymer ?
#
loop_
_entity_poly.entity_id
_entity_poly.type
_entity_poly.pdbx_seq_one_letter_code
_entity_poly.pdbx_strand_id
1 'polypeptide(L)'
;MEQRPPLHGEQDSSLPLLPIQRLPEASNGRRGHARRDQRRREECTIAWVCALNVEFEASLYMLDDQYKLPSIADDENAYMLGSIGKHKVVMTCLAGQNGTNRAAVVVTNLRRSFKGIHTIFVVGIGGGAPSMDDDIRLGDVVVGTSVIQYDKGKVITYERFESTAAGKHLIGRLAFAVSFFQSKQDANRCGEEMTNLLESRLGNLPGRFARPNRPDYLFCASYDHSSEDTPPKPCNECDLDRLLSRAPRSLNLPSIFYGCIASGNGVIKNARKRDELSAKHKALCFEMEAAGVMDFPQCLVVRGISDYADSHKNDDWHGYAAAVAAAYTRLFLEDMHPEPGRQTTFELRLDFKSWIQYALQMWSRSPIMRWSIISCSLLLVFAVVTVPIVSKLLAETTAALKRQNAILPQILSNAHLDGQTYLVARRNDGQLWFTTKEGGLWTHRWTSTQQHAKSQPTCLTWGNPKRLGVFYIRDDKTVMTNSLLNGTWGDWETLGAKASSTAVLCLEEQNAAVHIWIREDTRAKLIQHNYWENSRNDWHTVTPSWEPGINGVEAKEAHSAPAVACRNSTTTNDVIIYDKLGSPYHRQWLNSRNRWGPWNSLGGFYVGDPVLVSSADDRLDFFGVSKSSKSLVHTSWTIASGYSDSRDLNGSWKSVPSVAMTASDRLDVFILSKNGTIHHRALLGPTWTSGWSDLNISATSAPLATRLGNSTPPQIMLQVVAAGGVVMNSEWEATSDGSLKNTVPITLIGDGLSDDWLEVD
;
A
#
# COMPACT_ATOMS: atom_id res chain seq x y z
N MET A 1 37.30 -58.09 -26.40
CA MET A 1 36.12 -58.43 -27.23
C MET A 1 34.89 -58.29 -26.36
N GLU A 2 33.77 -57.88 -26.97
CA GLU A 2 32.42 -57.68 -26.39
C GLU A 2 32.28 -56.40 -25.53
N GLN A 3 32.10 -55.22 -26.13
CA GLN A 3 30.82 -54.64 -26.60
C GLN A 3 29.69 -54.70 -25.57
N ARG A 4 29.49 -53.59 -24.84
CA ARG A 4 28.19 -53.23 -24.24
C ARG A 4 27.47 -52.25 -25.18
N PRO A 5 26.15 -52.39 -25.37
CA PRO A 5 25.38 -51.65 -26.36
C PRO A 5 25.13 -50.19 -25.93
N PRO A 6 25.00 -49.25 -26.89
CA PRO A 6 24.65 -47.87 -26.60
C PRO A 6 23.19 -47.77 -26.14
N LEU A 7 22.97 -47.04 -25.04
CA LEU A 7 21.65 -46.66 -24.56
C LEU A 7 20.92 -45.85 -25.64
N HIS A 8 19.67 -46.24 -25.88
CA HIS A 8 18.77 -45.68 -26.89
C HIS A 8 18.62 -44.15 -26.78
N GLY A 9 18.93 -43.49 -27.89
CA GLY A 9 18.06 -42.53 -28.57
C GLY A 9 17.63 -41.31 -27.78
N GLU A 10 18.42 -40.24 -27.87
CA GLU A 10 17.87 -38.88 -27.90
C GLU A 10 16.90 -38.81 -29.10
N GLN A 11 15.61 -39.05 -28.84
CA GLN A 11 14.57 -38.56 -29.72
C GLN A 11 14.47 -37.06 -29.51
N ASP A 12 15.01 -36.35 -30.50
CA ASP A 12 14.85 -34.93 -30.76
C ASP A 12 13.34 -34.64 -30.90
N SER A 13 12.66 -34.40 -29.77
CA SER A 13 11.26 -33.98 -29.74
C SER A 13 11.19 -32.47 -29.87
N SER A 14 11.58 -31.95 -31.03
CA SER A 14 11.30 -30.56 -31.43
C SER A 14 9.80 -30.43 -31.72
N LEU A 15 8.99 -30.33 -30.67
CA LEU A 15 7.60 -29.88 -30.79
C LEU A 15 7.60 -28.39 -31.18
N PRO A 16 6.71 -27.95 -32.08
CA PRO A 16 6.64 -26.55 -32.47
C PRO A 16 6.04 -25.77 -31.29
N LEU A 17 6.90 -25.17 -30.47
CA LEU A 17 6.54 -24.00 -29.69
C LEU A 17 5.90 -23.00 -30.65
N LEU A 18 4.82 -22.33 -30.23
CA LEU A 18 4.31 -21.13 -30.90
C LEU A 18 5.51 -20.31 -31.39
N PRO A 19 5.56 -19.88 -32.66
CA PRO A 19 6.77 -19.32 -33.24
C PRO A 19 7.27 -18.22 -32.32
N ILE A 20 8.42 -18.47 -31.67
CA ILE A 20 9.14 -17.46 -30.91
C ILE A 20 9.37 -16.35 -31.94
N GLN A 21 8.61 -15.26 -31.86
CA GLN A 21 8.82 -14.11 -32.70
C GLN A 21 10.20 -13.53 -32.33
N ARG A 22 11.26 -14.06 -32.95
CA ARG A 22 12.53 -13.37 -33.05
C ARG A 22 12.27 -12.18 -33.96
N LEU A 23 11.95 -11.04 -33.36
CA LEU A 23 12.02 -9.76 -34.06
C LEU A 23 13.45 -9.61 -34.62
N PRO A 24 13.60 -9.03 -35.82
CA PRO A 24 14.87 -8.98 -36.52
C PRO A 24 15.95 -8.33 -35.65
N GLU A 25 17.15 -8.91 -35.65
CA GLU A 25 18.33 -8.33 -35.02
C GLU A 25 18.59 -6.94 -35.63
N ALA A 26 18.09 -5.91 -34.96
CA ALA A 26 18.48 -4.55 -35.26
C ALA A 26 19.93 -4.38 -34.80
N SER A 27 20.78 -3.92 -35.71
CA SER A 27 22.23 -3.70 -35.62
C SER A 27 22.69 -2.67 -34.56
N ASN A 28 21.97 -2.52 -33.45
CA ASN A 28 22.29 -1.59 -32.38
C ASN A 28 22.90 -2.35 -31.20
N GLY A 29 24.18 -2.04 -30.93
CA GLY A 29 25.06 -2.76 -30.00
C GLY A 29 24.54 -2.98 -28.57
N ARG A 30 25.30 -3.75 -27.79
CA ARG A 30 24.96 -4.30 -26.45
C ARG A 30 24.19 -3.38 -25.49
N ARG A 31 24.39 -2.05 -25.54
CA ARG A 31 23.67 -1.07 -24.71
C ARG A 31 22.17 -0.92 -25.06
N GLY A 32 21.77 -1.14 -26.31
CA GLY A 32 20.37 -1.01 -26.75
C GLY A 32 19.48 -2.17 -26.29
N HIS A 33 20.03 -3.38 -26.24
CA HIS A 33 19.34 -4.58 -25.74
C HIS A 33 19.09 -4.50 -24.24
N ALA A 34 20.12 -4.13 -23.46
CA ALA A 34 20.01 -3.99 -22.00
C ALA A 34 18.92 -2.98 -21.57
N ARG A 35 18.78 -1.84 -22.27
CA ARG A 35 17.71 -0.86 -22.01
C ARG A 35 16.31 -1.40 -22.32
N ARG A 36 16.15 -2.21 -23.38
CA ARG A 36 14.86 -2.83 -23.74
C ARG A 36 14.46 -3.90 -22.72
N ASP A 37 15.40 -4.74 -22.31
CA ASP A 37 15.14 -5.77 -21.30
C ASP A 37 14.80 -5.15 -19.95
N GLN A 38 15.50 -4.09 -19.54
CA GLN A 38 15.15 -3.34 -18.33
C GLN A 38 13.72 -2.79 -18.39
N ARG A 39 13.35 -2.14 -19.50
CA ARG A 39 12.00 -1.61 -19.67
C ARG A 39 10.92 -2.70 -19.60
N ARG A 40 11.16 -3.86 -20.23
CA ARG A 40 10.23 -5.01 -20.16
C ARG A 40 10.04 -5.51 -18.72
N ARG A 41 11.10 -5.52 -17.91
CA ARG A 41 11.01 -5.89 -16.48
C ARG A 41 10.21 -4.89 -15.65
N GLU A 42 10.32 -3.60 -15.98
CA GLU A 42 9.58 -2.52 -15.31
C GLU A 42 8.10 -2.51 -15.68
N GLU A 43 7.74 -2.97 -16.88
CA GLU A 43 6.36 -3.08 -17.36
C GLU A 43 5.61 -4.30 -16.81
N CYS A 44 6.31 -5.34 -16.32
CA CYS A 44 5.67 -6.52 -15.73
C CYS A 44 5.04 -6.20 -14.37
N THR A 45 3.76 -6.55 -14.25
CA THR A 45 2.90 -6.24 -13.09
C THR A 45 2.44 -7.49 -12.35
N ILE A 46 2.37 -8.62 -13.06
CA ILE A 46 1.93 -9.92 -12.56
C ILE A 46 3.10 -10.90 -12.52
N ALA A 47 3.32 -11.53 -11.37
CA ALA A 47 4.22 -12.67 -11.25
C ALA A 47 3.42 -13.96 -11.21
N TRP A 48 3.84 -14.97 -11.96
CA TRP A 48 3.22 -16.29 -12.01
C TRP A 48 4.30 -17.33 -11.72
N VAL A 49 4.15 -18.03 -10.59
CA VAL A 49 5.18 -18.91 -10.03
C VAL A 49 4.64 -20.34 -10.00
N CYS A 50 5.41 -21.26 -10.56
CA CYS A 50 5.11 -22.69 -10.58
C CYS A 50 6.18 -23.47 -9.83
N ALA A 51 5.80 -24.57 -9.18
CA ALA A 51 6.71 -25.44 -8.45
C ALA A 51 7.36 -26.47 -9.40
N LEU A 52 6.55 -27.12 -10.23
CA LEU A 52 6.96 -28.21 -11.10
C LEU A 52 7.09 -27.78 -12.56
N ASN A 53 7.92 -28.51 -13.31
CA ASN A 53 8.10 -28.28 -14.75
C ASN A 53 6.79 -28.46 -15.54
N VAL A 54 5.95 -29.43 -15.15
CA VAL A 54 4.64 -29.67 -15.79
C VAL A 54 3.67 -28.52 -15.58
N GLU A 55 3.73 -27.86 -14.42
CA GLU A 55 2.92 -26.68 -14.10
C GLU A 55 3.38 -25.45 -14.89
N PHE A 56 4.70 -25.27 -14.96
CA PHE A 56 5.30 -24.18 -15.73
C PHE A 56 4.98 -24.33 -17.22
N GLU A 57 5.16 -25.53 -17.78
CA GLU A 57 4.86 -25.83 -19.19
C GLU A 57 3.38 -25.58 -19.53
N ALA A 58 2.43 -26.08 -18.71
CA ALA A 58 1.01 -25.80 -18.88
C ALA A 58 0.71 -24.28 -18.86
N SER A 59 1.37 -23.54 -17.96
CA SER A 59 1.21 -22.09 -17.82
C SER A 59 1.74 -21.32 -19.02
N LEU A 60 2.82 -21.77 -19.67
CA LEU A 60 3.36 -21.11 -20.87
C LEU A 60 2.37 -21.08 -22.03
N TYR A 61 1.60 -22.17 -22.22
CA TYR A 61 0.57 -22.24 -23.25
C TYR A 61 -0.62 -21.31 -23.01
N MET A 62 -0.73 -20.75 -21.79
CA MET A 62 -1.74 -19.77 -21.44
C MET A 62 -1.30 -18.32 -21.72
N LEU A 63 -0.10 -18.07 -22.22
CA LEU A 63 0.34 -16.74 -22.64
C LEU A 63 -0.10 -16.42 -24.08
N ASP A 64 -0.34 -15.13 -24.37
CA ASP A 64 -0.58 -14.62 -25.73
C ASP A 64 0.72 -14.39 -26.50
N ASP A 65 1.77 -13.97 -25.79
CA ASP A 65 3.14 -13.79 -26.30
C ASP A 65 4.16 -14.32 -25.29
N GLN A 66 5.35 -14.69 -25.77
CA GLN A 66 6.43 -15.22 -24.93
C GLN A 66 7.78 -14.59 -25.29
N TYR A 67 8.56 -14.23 -24.27
CA TYR A 67 9.92 -13.73 -24.42
C TYR A 67 10.82 -14.22 -23.28
N LYS A 68 11.86 -14.97 -23.64
CA LYS A 68 12.88 -15.43 -22.67
C LYS A 68 13.84 -14.30 -22.36
N LEU A 69 13.94 -13.92 -21.07
CA LEU A 69 14.92 -12.94 -20.62
C LEU A 69 16.32 -13.58 -20.49
N PRO A 70 17.39 -12.83 -20.79
CA PRO A 70 18.73 -13.20 -20.37
C PRO A 70 18.85 -13.29 -18.85
N SER A 71 19.89 -13.97 -18.36
CA SER A 71 20.21 -14.01 -16.93
C SER A 71 20.39 -12.60 -16.36
N ILE A 72 19.80 -12.34 -15.20
CA ILE A 72 19.89 -11.06 -14.51
C ILE A 72 21.06 -11.14 -13.50
N ALA A 73 21.87 -10.10 -13.43
CA ALA A 73 22.98 -10.05 -12.47
C ALA A 73 22.46 -10.23 -11.04
N ASP A 74 23.19 -11.05 -10.25
CA ASP A 74 22.89 -11.42 -8.88
C ASP A 74 21.56 -12.17 -8.65
N ASP A 75 20.86 -12.59 -9.71
CA ASP A 75 19.62 -13.36 -9.64
C ASP A 75 19.73 -14.67 -10.43
N GLU A 76 19.70 -15.78 -9.71
CA GLU A 76 19.87 -17.13 -10.27
C GLU A 76 18.59 -17.68 -10.94
N ASN A 77 17.46 -16.96 -10.85
CA ASN A 77 16.21 -17.42 -11.43
C ASN A 77 16.19 -17.25 -12.96
N ALA A 78 15.49 -18.16 -13.64
CA ALA A 78 15.20 -18.06 -15.05
C ALA A 78 13.77 -17.53 -15.26
N TYR A 79 13.63 -16.49 -16.07
CA TYR A 79 12.36 -15.82 -16.31
C TYR A 79 11.87 -15.93 -17.74
N MET A 80 10.58 -16.23 -17.89
CA MET A 80 9.85 -16.06 -19.15
C MET A 80 8.87 -14.91 -19.00
N LEU A 81 8.93 -13.93 -19.88
CA LEU A 81 7.93 -12.87 -19.97
C LEU A 81 6.84 -13.26 -20.96
N GLY A 82 5.66 -12.70 -20.75
CA GLY A 82 4.59 -12.75 -21.71
C GLY A 82 3.48 -11.76 -21.42
N SER A 83 2.37 -11.91 -22.12
CA SER A 83 1.13 -11.19 -21.81
C SER A 83 -0.08 -12.09 -21.78
N ILE A 84 -1.07 -11.67 -20.99
CA ILE A 84 -2.43 -12.22 -21.00
C ILE A 84 -3.38 -11.03 -21.07
N GLY A 85 -4.01 -10.85 -22.23
CA GLY A 85 -4.83 -9.67 -22.52
C GLY A 85 -4.05 -8.38 -22.28
N LYS A 86 -4.45 -7.62 -21.25
CA LYS A 86 -3.84 -6.33 -20.90
C LYS A 86 -2.71 -6.45 -19.86
N HIS A 87 -2.45 -7.64 -19.33
CA HIS A 87 -1.46 -7.85 -18.28
C HIS A 87 -0.11 -8.25 -18.84
N LYS A 88 0.96 -7.70 -18.28
CA LYS A 88 2.33 -8.13 -18.55
C LYS A 88 2.79 -9.05 -17.42
N VAL A 89 3.08 -10.29 -17.78
CA VAL A 89 3.30 -11.39 -16.85
C VAL A 89 4.77 -11.80 -16.89
N VAL A 90 5.38 -12.01 -15.73
CA VAL A 90 6.65 -12.73 -15.59
C VAL A 90 6.37 -14.09 -14.96
N MET A 91 6.85 -15.14 -15.62
CA MET A 91 6.78 -16.51 -15.16
C MET A 91 8.15 -17.02 -14.70
N THR A 92 8.15 -17.82 -13.63
CA THR A 92 9.33 -18.57 -13.16
C THR A 92 8.91 -19.92 -12.59
N CYS A 93 9.87 -20.84 -12.49
CA CYS A 93 9.71 -22.16 -11.87
C CYS A 93 10.71 -22.33 -10.71
N LEU A 94 10.41 -23.18 -9.72
CA LEU A 94 11.31 -23.46 -8.58
C LEU A 94 12.51 -24.37 -8.91
N ALA A 95 12.66 -24.78 -10.18
CA ALA A 95 13.80 -25.52 -10.71
C ALA A 95 14.08 -26.86 -9.98
N GLY A 96 13.02 -27.64 -9.71
CA GLY A 96 13.12 -28.99 -9.15
C GLY A 96 13.36 -29.05 -7.63
N GLN A 97 13.40 -27.89 -6.95
CA GLN A 97 13.45 -27.80 -5.50
C GLN A 97 12.12 -27.27 -4.97
N ASN A 98 11.27 -28.17 -4.48
CA ASN A 98 9.95 -27.80 -3.95
C ASN A 98 10.03 -27.38 -2.48
N GLY A 99 8.96 -26.76 -1.98
CA GLY A 99 8.84 -26.37 -0.58
C GLY A 99 8.90 -24.87 -0.31
N THR A 100 8.49 -24.53 0.91
CA THR A 100 8.22 -23.14 1.33
C THR A 100 9.45 -22.22 1.24
N ASN A 101 10.63 -22.70 1.66
CA ASN A 101 11.86 -21.91 1.67
C ASN A 101 12.31 -21.53 0.26
N ARG A 102 12.28 -22.49 -0.68
CA ARG A 102 12.68 -22.22 -2.07
C ARG A 102 11.70 -21.26 -2.72
N ALA A 103 10.40 -21.43 -2.51
CA ALA A 103 9.38 -20.52 -3.01
C ALA A 103 9.62 -19.08 -2.52
N ALA A 104 9.92 -18.90 -1.23
CA ALA A 104 10.23 -17.58 -0.65
C ALA A 104 11.46 -16.93 -1.30
N VAL A 105 12.54 -17.69 -1.53
CA VAL A 105 13.77 -17.19 -2.18
C VAL A 105 13.51 -16.77 -3.61
N VAL A 106 12.83 -17.63 -4.40
CA VAL A 106 12.53 -17.36 -5.81
C VAL A 106 11.68 -16.10 -5.95
N VAL A 107 10.62 -15.97 -5.14
CA VAL A 107 9.73 -14.80 -5.17
C VAL A 107 10.43 -13.52 -4.70
N THR A 108 11.29 -13.61 -3.68
CA THR A 108 12.08 -12.47 -3.19
C THR A 108 12.99 -11.93 -4.29
N ASN A 109 13.71 -12.81 -4.98
CA ASN A 109 14.57 -12.44 -6.10
C ASN A 109 13.75 -11.91 -7.30
N LEU A 110 12.62 -12.54 -7.63
CA LEU A 110 11.71 -12.05 -8.66
C LEU A 110 11.27 -10.62 -8.38
N ARG A 111 10.78 -10.31 -7.18
CA ARG A 111 10.36 -8.94 -6.84
C ARG A 111 11.53 -7.96 -6.83
N ARG A 112 12.74 -8.43 -6.51
CA ARG A 112 13.95 -7.61 -6.61
C ARG A 112 14.25 -7.26 -8.06
N SER A 113 14.11 -8.21 -8.98
CA SER A 113 14.41 -8.08 -10.41
C SER A 113 13.31 -7.42 -11.23
N PHE A 114 12.06 -7.48 -10.77
CA PHE A 114 10.88 -6.91 -11.42
C PHE A 114 10.15 -5.98 -10.44
N LYS A 115 10.50 -4.69 -10.47
CA LYS A 115 9.98 -3.69 -9.53
C LYS A 115 8.51 -3.34 -9.71
N GLY A 116 7.94 -3.64 -10.89
CA GLY A 116 6.52 -3.41 -11.20
C GLY A 116 5.58 -4.46 -10.61
N ILE A 117 6.10 -5.58 -10.09
CA ILE A 117 5.28 -6.69 -9.58
C ILE A 117 4.59 -6.30 -8.29
N HIS A 118 3.26 -6.28 -8.34
CA HIS A 118 2.39 -6.04 -7.19
C HIS A 118 1.45 -7.21 -6.91
N THR A 119 1.24 -8.13 -7.85
CA THR A 119 0.38 -9.32 -7.68
C THR A 119 1.16 -10.58 -8.01
N ILE A 120 1.05 -11.59 -7.16
CA ILE A 120 1.72 -12.89 -7.33
C ILE A 120 0.67 -13.98 -7.43
N PHE A 121 0.82 -14.87 -8.40
CA PHE A 121 0.05 -16.09 -8.52
C PHE A 121 0.98 -17.27 -8.27
N VAL A 122 0.60 -18.15 -7.33
CA VAL A 122 1.23 -19.45 -7.15
C VAL A 122 0.29 -20.48 -7.76
N VAL A 123 0.66 -20.97 -8.94
CA VAL A 123 -0.22 -21.81 -9.76
C VAL A 123 0.43 -23.17 -9.93
N GLY A 124 -0.32 -24.21 -9.63
CA GLY A 124 0.16 -25.57 -9.79
C GLY A 124 -0.86 -26.62 -9.38
N ILE A 125 -0.37 -27.77 -8.95
CA ILE A 125 -1.22 -28.88 -8.51
C ILE A 125 -1.25 -29.00 -6.98
N GLY A 126 -2.29 -29.65 -6.46
CA GLY A 126 -2.44 -29.96 -5.04
C GLY A 126 -3.26 -31.23 -4.83
N GLY A 127 -3.19 -31.77 -3.62
CA GLY A 127 -4.00 -32.90 -3.18
C GLY A 127 -5.33 -32.43 -2.61
N GLY A 128 -6.45 -32.91 -3.16
CA GLY A 128 -7.79 -32.52 -2.71
C GLY A 128 -8.17 -33.13 -1.37
N ALA A 129 -9.04 -32.43 -0.63
CA ALA A 129 -9.61 -32.89 0.63
C ALA A 129 -11.15 -32.88 0.54
N PRO A 130 -11.75 -33.92 -0.06
CA PRO A 130 -13.21 -33.99 -0.22
C PRO A 130 -13.90 -34.07 1.14
N SER A 131 -15.04 -33.41 1.26
CA SER A 131 -15.90 -33.47 2.44
C SER A 131 -17.37 -33.68 2.03
N MET A 132 -18.27 -33.80 3.01
CA MET A 132 -19.71 -33.85 2.73
C MET A 132 -20.24 -32.54 2.14
N ASP A 133 -19.62 -31.40 2.51
CA ASP A 133 -20.02 -30.07 2.07
C ASP A 133 -19.34 -29.69 0.73
N ASP A 134 -18.16 -30.25 0.46
CA ASP A 134 -17.32 -29.96 -0.71
C ASP A 134 -16.90 -31.24 -1.43
N ASP A 135 -17.65 -31.64 -2.46
CA ASP A 135 -17.33 -32.79 -3.32
C ASP A 135 -16.21 -32.46 -4.32
N ILE A 136 -14.98 -32.35 -3.83
CA ILE A 136 -13.78 -32.07 -4.62
C ILE A 136 -13.34 -33.31 -5.41
N ARG A 137 -13.08 -33.12 -6.70
CA ARG A 137 -12.73 -34.19 -7.65
C ARG A 137 -11.40 -33.94 -8.35
N LEU A 138 -10.80 -35.02 -8.84
CA LEU A 138 -9.61 -34.93 -9.68
C LEU A 138 -9.90 -34.08 -10.93
N GLY A 139 -9.03 -33.11 -11.19
CA GLY A 139 -9.21 -32.13 -12.25
C GLY A 139 -10.08 -30.92 -11.90
N ASP A 140 -10.54 -30.78 -10.66
CA ASP A 140 -11.12 -29.52 -10.16
C ASP A 140 -10.05 -28.49 -9.82
N VAL A 141 -10.48 -27.25 -9.58
CA VAL A 141 -9.62 -26.14 -9.19
C VAL A 141 -10.01 -25.62 -7.80
N VAL A 142 -9.04 -25.50 -6.91
CA VAL A 142 -9.17 -24.83 -5.62
C VAL A 142 -8.44 -23.49 -5.65
N VAL A 143 -9.15 -22.44 -5.28
CA VAL A 143 -8.66 -21.06 -5.20
C VAL A 143 -8.52 -20.66 -3.75
N GLY A 144 -7.30 -20.35 -3.33
CA GLY A 144 -6.95 -20.03 -1.95
C GLY A 144 -7.42 -18.64 -1.54
N THR A 145 -8.66 -18.50 -1.07
CA THR A 145 -9.14 -17.28 -0.38
C THR A 145 -8.57 -17.17 1.03
N SER A 146 -8.07 -18.28 1.57
CA SER A 146 -7.12 -18.30 2.68
C SER A 146 -6.07 -19.39 2.51
N VAL A 147 -4.92 -19.22 3.16
CA VAL A 147 -3.85 -20.23 3.22
C VAL A 147 -3.37 -20.38 4.65
N ILE A 148 -3.18 -21.60 5.11
CA ILE A 148 -2.65 -21.88 6.44
C ILE A 148 -1.44 -22.80 6.37
N GLN A 149 -0.40 -22.49 7.16
CA GLN A 149 0.74 -23.37 7.26
C GLN A 149 0.47 -24.50 8.27
N TYR A 150 0.05 -25.68 7.81
CA TYR A 150 -0.47 -26.73 8.71
C TYR A 150 0.61 -27.35 9.61
N ASP A 151 1.88 -27.31 9.18
CA ASP A 151 3.03 -27.88 9.89
C ASP A 151 3.76 -26.87 10.80
N LYS A 152 3.20 -25.67 10.99
CA LYS A 152 3.75 -24.65 11.89
C LYS A 152 3.12 -24.74 13.28
N GLY A 153 3.94 -25.08 14.28
CA GLY A 153 3.46 -25.34 15.63
C GLY A 153 4.50 -25.95 16.55
N LYS A 154 4.05 -26.36 17.73
CA LYS A 154 4.86 -26.97 18.78
C LYS A 154 4.59 -28.46 18.83
N VAL A 155 5.65 -29.26 18.78
CA VAL A 155 5.57 -30.69 19.11
C VAL A 155 5.59 -30.80 20.63
N ILE A 156 4.47 -31.19 21.23
CA ILE A 156 4.30 -31.32 22.69
C ILE A 156 4.72 -32.73 23.12
N THR A 157 4.33 -33.75 22.35
CA THR A 157 4.75 -35.15 22.49
C THR A 157 4.90 -35.76 21.09
N TYR A 158 5.36 -37.02 21.01
CA TYR A 158 5.50 -37.74 19.73
C TYR A 158 4.20 -37.73 18.88
N GLU A 159 3.03 -37.80 19.53
CA GLU A 159 1.73 -37.85 18.85
C GLU A 159 0.97 -36.50 18.87
N ARG A 160 1.40 -35.54 19.69
CA ARG A 160 0.67 -34.29 19.90
C ARG A 160 1.40 -33.09 19.31
N PHE A 161 0.84 -32.57 18.22
CA PHE A 161 1.26 -31.32 17.60
C PHE A 161 0.23 -30.21 17.82
N GLU A 162 0.66 -29.13 18.46
CA GLU A 162 -0.14 -27.93 18.68
C GLU A 162 0.17 -26.91 17.59
N SER A 163 -0.80 -26.66 16.69
CA SER A 163 -0.62 -25.67 15.63
C SER A 163 -0.59 -24.26 16.22
N THR A 164 0.39 -23.46 15.81
CA THR A 164 0.48 -22.03 16.12
C THR A 164 0.30 -21.18 14.86
N ALA A 165 -0.19 -21.78 13.78
CA ALA A 165 -0.35 -21.12 12.50
C ALA A 165 -1.63 -20.26 12.49
N ALA A 166 -1.51 -19.02 12.05
CA ALA A 166 -2.64 -18.18 11.70
C ALA A 166 -2.93 -18.32 10.20
N GLY A 167 -4.20 -18.48 9.84
CA GLY A 167 -4.63 -18.44 8.44
C GLY A 167 -4.39 -17.05 7.86
N LYS A 168 -3.80 -17.01 6.66
CA LYS A 168 -3.60 -15.78 5.89
C LYS A 168 -4.73 -15.65 4.89
N HIS A 169 -5.53 -14.60 5.03
CA HIS A 169 -6.69 -14.36 4.19
C HIS A 169 -6.34 -13.45 3.01
N LEU A 170 -7.02 -13.66 1.90
CA LEU A 170 -6.96 -12.76 0.75
C LEU A 170 -7.58 -11.42 1.14
N ILE A 171 -6.85 -10.32 0.92
CA ILE A 171 -7.27 -8.95 1.28
C ILE A 171 -7.09 -7.98 0.12
N GLY A 172 -7.77 -6.84 0.17
CA GLY A 172 -7.60 -5.75 -0.79
C GLY A 172 -8.10 -6.12 -2.19
N ARG A 173 -7.41 -5.62 -3.22
CA ARG A 173 -7.85 -5.71 -4.62
C ARG A 173 -8.09 -7.14 -5.10
N LEU A 174 -7.18 -8.05 -4.81
CA LEU A 174 -7.27 -9.44 -5.25
C LEU A 174 -8.47 -10.16 -4.60
N ALA A 175 -8.86 -9.80 -3.37
CA ALA A 175 -10.08 -10.28 -2.74
C ALA A 175 -11.33 -9.80 -3.50
N PHE A 176 -11.42 -8.51 -3.83
CA PHE A 176 -12.52 -7.98 -4.63
C PHE A 176 -12.57 -8.58 -6.03
N ALA A 177 -11.41 -8.79 -6.69
CA ALA A 177 -11.34 -9.41 -8.00
C ALA A 177 -11.84 -10.86 -7.96
N VAL A 178 -11.47 -11.64 -6.93
CA VAL A 178 -11.99 -13.00 -6.72
C VAL A 178 -13.50 -12.98 -6.48
N SER A 179 -14.01 -12.12 -5.60
CA SER A 179 -15.47 -12.03 -5.36
C SER A 179 -16.25 -11.62 -6.62
N PHE A 180 -15.71 -10.69 -7.41
CA PHE A 180 -16.36 -10.25 -8.65
C PHE A 180 -16.33 -11.33 -9.72
N PHE A 181 -15.19 -11.99 -9.91
CA PHE A 181 -15.07 -13.11 -10.83
C PHE A 181 -16.01 -14.24 -10.44
N GLN A 182 -16.04 -14.60 -9.14
CA GLN A 182 -16.97 -15.61 -8.62
C GLN A 182 -18.44 -15.23 -8.85
N SER A 183 -18.82 -13.95 -8.68
CA SER A 183 -20.21 -13.51 -8.84
C SER A 183 -20.74 -13.59 -10.27
N LYS A 184 -19.85 -13.63 -11.27
CA LYS A 184 -20.21 -13.71 -12.70
C LYS A 184 -20.35 -15.15 -13.20
N GLN A 185 -19.89 -16.12 -12.41
CA GLN A 185 -19.79 -17.50 -12.83
C GLN A 185 -21.02 -18.27 -12.32
N ASP A 186 -21.83 -18.77 -13.25
CA ASP A 186 -22.72 -19.89 -12.95
C ASP A 186 -21.86 -21.15 -12.78
N ALA A 187 -22.31 -22.11 -11.95
CA ALA A 187 -21.50 -23.25 -11.50
C ALA A 187 -20.78 -24.03 -12.63
N ASN A 188 -21.35 -24.07 -13.84
CA ASN A 188 -20.78 -24.80 -14.98
C ASN A 188 -20.01 -23.92 -15.98
N ARG A 189 -20.28 -22.61 -16.03
CA ARG A 189 -19.78 -21.72 -17.09
C ARG A 189 -18.25 -21.63 -17.11
N CYS A 190 -17.64 -21.43 -15.94
CA CYS A 190 -16.18 -21.35 -15.84
C CYS A 190 -15.52 -22.68 -16.25
N GLY A 191 -16.13 -23.81 -15.89
CA GLY A 191 -15.69 -25.14 -16.30
C GLY A 191 -15.69 -25.33 -17.82
N GLU A 192 -16.74 -24.87 -18.50
CA GLU A 192 -16.84 -24.87 -19.96
C GLU A 192 -15.79 -23.95 -20.60
N GLU A 193 -15.65 -22.72 -20.12
CA GLU A 193 -14.67 -21.75 -20.62
C GLU A 193 -13.23 -22.27 -20.47
N MET A 194 -12.91 -22.90 -19.33
CA MET A 194 -11.61 -23.56 -19.15
C MET A 194 -11.41 -24.72 -20.12
N THR A 195 -12.41 -25.59 -20.28
CA THR A 195 -12.31 -26.75 -21.18
C THR A 195 -12.10 -26.32 -22.63
N ASN A 196 -12.87 -25.34 -23.10
CA ASN A 196 -12.73 -24.76 -24.44
C ASN A 196 -11.36 -24.09 -24.64
N LEU A 197 -10.88 -23.37 -23.62
CA LEU A 197 -9.56 -22.76 -23.65
C LEU A 197 -8.45 -23.82 -23.76
N LEU A 198 -8.54 -24.89 -22.96
CA LEU A 198 -7.61 -26.02 -23.00
C LEU A 198 -7.61 -26.71 -24.36
N GLU A 199 -8.78 -26.99 -24.94
CA GLU A 199 -8.89 -27.54 -26.29
C GLU A 199 -8.23 -26.60 -27.32
N SER A 200 -8.49 -25.30 -27.25
CA SER A 200 -7.94 -24.33 -28.20
C SER A 200 -6.41 -24.18 -28.12
N ARG A 201 -5.83 -24.26 -26.92
CA ARG A 201 -4.40 -24.02 -26.67
C ARG A 201 -3.56 -25.28 -26.68
N LEU A 202 -4.13 -26.40 -26.22
CA LEU A 202 -3.42 -27.65 -25.98
C LEU A 202 -3.98 -28.83 -26.78
N GLY A 203 -5.11 -28.70 -27.47
CA GLY A 203 -5.77 -29.82 -28.18
C GLY A 203 -4.93 -30.47 -29.28
N ASN A 204 -3.93 -29.76 -29.80
CA ASN A 204 -2.98 -30.27 -30.80
C ASN A 204 -1.69 -30.85 -30.21
N LEU A 205 -1.52 -30.81 -28.90
CA LEU A 205 -0.33 -31.33 -28.20
C LEU A 205 -0.58 -32.76 -27.72
N PRO A 206 0.47 -33.61 -27.62
CA PRO A 206 0.33 -34.98 -27.14
C PRO A 206 -0.32 -35.02 -25.75
N GLY A 207 -1.04 -36.12 -25.46
CA GLY A 207 -2.03 -36.29 -24.39
C GLY A 207 -1.60 -36.07 -22.93
N ARG A 208 -0.42 -35.50 -22.67
CA ARG A 208 0.11 -35.19 -21.33
C ARG A 208 -0.79 -34.24 -20.53
N PHE A 209 -1.41 -33.26 -21.20
CA PHE A 209 -2.33 -32.30 -20.56
C PHE A 209 -3.81 -32.63 -20.80
N ALA A 210 -4.10 -33.71 -21.54
CA ALA A 210 -5.46 -34.16 -21.76
C ALA A 210 -6.03 -34.77 -20.48
N ARG A 211 -7.35 -34.70 -20.33
CA ARG A 211 -8.03 -35.38 -19.21
C ARG A 211 -7.73 -36.89 -19.29
N PRO A 212 -7.21 -37.52 -18.22
CA PRO A 212 -6.93 -38.94 -18.23
C PRO A 212 -8.23 -39.76 -18.41
N ASN A 213 -8.12 -40.90 -19.10
CA ASN A 213 -9.22 -41.89 -19.18
C ASN A 213 -9.43 -42.64 -17.86
N ARG A 214 -8.50 -42.50 -16.92
CA ARG A 214 -8.59 -43.09 -15.59
C ARG A 214 -9.76 -42.45 -14.83
N PRO A 215 -10.66 -43.23 -14.23
CA PRO A 215 -11.74 -42.68 -13.41
C PRO A 215 -11.22 -41.96 -12.17
N ASP A 216 -12.08 -41.10 -11.62
CA ASP A 216 -11.84 -40.42 -10.36
C ASP A 216 -12.10 -41.35 -9.16
N TYR A 217 -11.02 -41.92 -8.63
CA TYR A 217 -11.05 -42.87 -7.52
C TYR A 217 -10.76 -42.19 -6.17
N LEU A 218 -11.77 -42.16 -5.31
CA LEU A 218 -11.66 -41.77 -3.92
C LEU A 218 -11.92 -42.99 -3.03
N PHE A 219 -10.86 -43.49 -2.38
CA PHE A 219 -10.96 -44.61 -1.45
C PHE A 219 -11.38 -44.15 -0.04
N CYS A 220 -11.99 -45.05 0.73
CA CYS A 220 -12.26 -44.86 2.15
C CYS A 220 -10.97 -44.51 2.91
N ALA A 221 -11.03 -43.54 3.82
CA ALA A 221 -9.84 -43.05 4.52
C ALA A 221 -9.12 -44.11 5.40
N SER A 222 -9.81 -45.20 5.74
CA SER A 222 -9.26 -46.34 6.48
C SER A 222 -8.52 -47.35 5.61
N TYR A 223 -8.63 -47.26 4.29
CA TYR A 223 -7.93 -48.11 3.34
C TYR A 223 -6.61 -47.43 2.95
N ASP A 224 -5.51 -48.03 3.38
CA ASP A 224 -4.18 -47.58 3.02
C ASP A 224 -3.64 -48.46 1.89
N HIS A 225 -3.01 -47.84 0.89
CA HIS A 225 -2.39 -48.58 -0.20
C HIS A 225 -1.26 -49.48 0.33
N SER A 226 -1.22 -50.74 -0.10
CA SER A 226 -0.25 -51.72 0.39
C SER A 226 1.17 -51.33 -0.05
N SER A 227 1.97 -50.85 0.90
CA SER A 227 3.37 -50.47 0.69
C SER A 227 4.37 -51.60 0.98
N GLU A 228 3.87 -52.77 1.39
CA GLU A 228 4.73 -53.93 1.74
C GLU A 228 5.21 -54.70 0.50
N ASP A 229 4.58 -54.50 -0.66
CA ASP A 229 5.01 -55.10 -1.92
C ASP A 229 6.17 -54.29 -2.54
N THR A 230 7.21 -54.96 -3.07
CA THR A 230 8.33 -54.32 -3.80
C THR A 230 8.44 -54.90 -5.22
N PRO A 231 8.16 -54.11 -6.28
CA PRO A 231 7.66 -52.74 -6.25
C PRO A 231 6.23 -52.65 -5.70
N PRO A 232 5.83 -51.50 -5.13
CA PRO A 232 4.47 -51.31 -4.64
C PRO A 232 3.47 -51.54 -5.77
N LYS A 233 2.39 -52.27 -5.47
CA LYS A 233 1.36 -52.58 -6.45
C LYS A 233 0.81 -51.29 -7.08
N PRO A 234 0.56 -51.25 -8.39
CA PRO A 234 -0.04 -50.08 -9.01
C PRO A 234 -1.49 -49.91 -8.51
N CYS A 235 -1.97 -48.66 -8.40
CA CYS A 235 -3.28 -48.38 -7.80
C CYS A 235 -4.49 -48.88 -8.63
N ASN A 236 -4.28 -49.49 -9.79
CA ASN A 236 -5.29 -50.20 -10.56
C ASN A 236 -5.56 -51.62 -10.01
N GLU A 237 -4.70 -52.13 -9.12
CA GLU A 237 -4.87 -53.40 -8.40
C GLU A 237 -5.44 -53.22 -6.99
N CYS A 238 -5.85 -52.00 -6.64
CA CYS A 238 -6.51 -51.69 -5.37
C CYS A 238 -7.94 -52.24 -5.32
N ASP A 239 -8.40 -52.56 -4.10
CA ASP A 239 -9.74 -53.08 -3.85
C ASP A 239 -10.81 -52.02 -4.16
N LEU A 240 -11.45 -52.15 -5.32
CA LEU A 240 -12.47 -51.21 -5.81
C LEU A 240 -13.72 -51.18 -4.92
N ASP A 241 -13.96 -52.21 -4.10
CA ASP A 241 -15.07 -52.23 -3.13
C ASP A 241 -14.83 -51.25 -1.97
N ARG A 242 -13.60 -50.73 -1.83
CA ARG A 242 -13.24 -49.68 -0.85
C ARG A 242 -13.43 -48.27 -1.38
N LEU A 243 -13.96 -48.09 -2.59
CA LEU A 243 -14.28 -46.78 -3.14
C LEU A 243 -15.51 -46.18 -2.46
N LEU A 244 -15.45 -44.88 -2.18
CA LEU A 244 -16.61 -44.13 -1.70
C LEU A 244 -17.60 -43.91 -2.85
N SER A 245 -18.86 -44.29 -2.64
CA SER A 245 -19.95 -44.01 -3.57
C SER A 245 -20.27 -42.51 -3.57
N ARG A 246 -20.21 -41.89 -4.75
CA ARG A 246 -20.49 -40.46 -4.96
C ARG A 246 -21.49 -40.29 -6.10
N ALA A 247 -22.37 -39.31 -5.98
CA ALA A 247 -23.35 -39.01 -7.02
C ALA A 247 -22.64 -38.67 -8.36
N PRO A 248 -23.12 -39.12 -9.52
CA PRO A 248 -22.55 -38.70 -10.80
C PRO A 248 -22.67 -37.18 -10.97
N ARG A 249 -21.62 -36.53 -11.48
CA ARG A 249 -21.76 -35.14 -11.95
C ARG A 249 -22.53 -35.13 -13.26
N SER A 250 -23.35 -34.10 -13.47
CA SER A 250 -24.12 -33.91 -14.70
C SER A 250 -23.22 -33.64 -15.92
N LEU A 251 -22.05 -33.06 -15.70
CA LEU A 251 -21.05 -32.74 -16.73
C LEU A 251 -19.65 -33.11 -16.24
N ASN A 252 -18.78 -33.56 -17.16
CA ASN A 252 -17.37 -33.88 -16.89
C ASN A 252 -16.47 -32.64 -16.92
N LEU A 253 -16.96 -31.52 -16.40
CA LEU A 253 -16.24 -30.24 -16.37
C LEU A 253 -15.52 -30.04 -15.03
N PRO A 254 -14.40 -29.30 -15.01
CA PRO A 254 -13.78 -28.84 -13.77
C PRO A 254 -14.72 -27.94 -12.97
N SER A 255 -14.85 -28.20 -11.67
CA SER A 255 -15.52 -27.32 -10.71
C SER A 255 -14.51 -26.44 -9.98
N ILE A 256 -14.95 -25.27 -9.50
CA ILE A 256 -14.10 -24.30 -8.82
C ILE A 256 -14.56 -24.16 -7.37
N PHE A 257 -13.63 -24.37 -6.45
CA PHE A 257 -13.87 -24.23 -5.01
C PHE A 257 -13.04 -23.09 -4.44
N TYR A 258 -13.64 -22.24 -3.62
CA TYR A 258 -12.99 -21.09 -3.01
C TYR A 258 -12.89 -21.30 -1.51
N GLY A 259 -11.68 -21.34 -0.96
CA GLY A 259 -11.51 -21.59 0.47
C GLY A 259 -10.07 -21.70 0.95
N CYS A 260 -9.90 -22.45 2.03
CA CYS A 260 -8.60 -22.59 2.69
C CYS A 260 -7.74 -23.63 1.98
N ILE A 261 -6.49 -23.26 1.68
CA ILE A 261 -5.45 -24.18 1.22
C ILE A 261 -4.47 -24.43 2.37
N ALA A 262 -4.23 -25.70 2.70
CA ALA A 262 -3.24 -26.09 3.70
C ALA A 262 -1.86 -26.26 3.04
N SER A 263 -0.91 -25.44 3.45
CA SER A 263 0.45 -25.41 2.91
C SER A 263 1.46 -25.93 3.93
N GLY A 264 2.51 -26.64 3.52
CA GLY A 264 3.57 -27.06 4.43
C GLY A 264 4.74 -27.76 3.73
N ASN A 265 5.78 -28.10 4.47
CA ASN A 265 6.95 -28.78 3.94
C ASN A 265 6.77 -30.31 3.84
N GLY A 266 5.72 -30.86 4.44
CA GLY A 266 5.37 -32.28 4.33
C GLY A 266 4.49 -32.58 3.11
N VAL A 267 4.69 -33.74 2.49
CA VAL A 267 3.69 -34.32 1.58
C VAL A 267 2.70 -35.11 2.45
N ILE A 268 1.41 -34.81 2.35
CA ILE A 268 0.37 -35.63 2.98
C ILE A 268 0.10 -36.84 2.08
N LYS A 269 0.38 -38.04 2.60
CA LYS A 269 0.11 -39.34 1.94
C LYS A 269 -0.71 -40.27 2.83
N ASN A 270 -1.59 -39.72 3.64
CA ASN A 270 -2.42 -40.48 4.58
C ASN A 270 -3.80 -39.85 4.67
N ALA A 271 -4.83 -40.60 4.23
CA ALA A 271 -6.19 -40.09 4.15
C ALA A 271 -6.78 -39.69 5.51
N ARG A 272 -6.48 -40.44 6.58
CA ARG A 272 -6.93 -40.08 7.94
C ARG A 272 -6.31 -38.77 8.41
N LYS A 273 -5.01 -38.58 8.14
CA LYS A 273 -4.31 -37.35 8.50
C LYS A 273 -4.81 -36.16 7.69
N ARG A 274 -5.07 -36.36 6.39
CA ARG A 274 -5.74 -35.38 5.52
C ARG A 274 -7.08 -34.96 6.11
N ASP A 275 -7.94 -35.92 6.46
CA ASP A 275 -9.27 -35.64 6.99
C ASP A 275 -9.21 -34.91 8.35
N GLU A 276 -8.29 -35.31 9.23
CA GLU A 276 -8.04 -34.62 10.51
C GLU A 276 -7.64 -33.15 10.29
N LEU A 277 -6.67 -32.91 9.40
CA LEU A 277 -6.18 -31.57 9.09
C LEU A 277 -7.23 -30.73 8.35
N SER A 278 -7.98 -31.34 7.43
CA SER A 278 -9.06 -30.70 6.71
C SER A 278 -10.17 -30.26 7.66
N ALA A 279 -10.64 -31.16 8.54
CA ALA A 279 -11.65 -30.82 9.55
C ALA A 279 -11.18 -29.71 10.50
N LYS A 280 -9.91 -29.77 10.93
CA LYS A 280 -9.32 -28.77 11.83
C LYS A 280 -9.18 -27.38 11.21
N HIS A 281 -8.81 -27.31 9.93
CA HIS A 281 -8.45 -26.06 9.27
C HIS A 281 -9.44 -25.61 8.19
N LYS A 282 -10.51 -26.38 7.97
CA LYS A 282 -11.43 -26.27 6.83
C LYS A 282 -10.69 -26.25 5.49
N ALA A 283 -9.63 -27.04 5.38
CA ALA A 283 -8.75 -27.06 4.21
C ALA A 283 -9.37 -27.88 3.09
N LEU A 284 -9.44 -27.29 1.89
CA LEU A 284 -9.99 -27.90 0.67
C LEU A 284 -8.92 -28.65 -0.13
N CYS A 285 -7.66 -28.23 -0.02
CA CYS A 285 -6.54 -28.95 -0.62
C CYS A 285 -5.23 -28.73 0.14
N PHE A 286 -4.24 -29.56 -0.17
CA PHE A 286 -2.90 -29.55 0.39
C PHE A 286 -1.84 -29.32 -0.71
N GLU A 287 -0.91 -28.41 -0.45
CA GLU A 287 0.23 -28.10 -1.33
C GLU A 287 1.47 -27.69 -0.51
N MET A 288 2.61 -27.39 -1.16
CA MET A 288 3.90 -27.29 -0.46
C MET A 288 4.65 -25.96 -0.57
N GLU A 289 4.13 -24.97 -1.30
CA GLU A 289 4.89 -23.76 -1.61
C GLU A 289 4.30 -22.50 -0.97
N ALA A 290 2.97 -22.39 -0.92
CA ALA A 290 2.30 -21.13 -0.65
C ALA A 290 2.63 -20.53 0.73
N ALA A 291 2.85 -21.34 1.78
CA ALA A 291 3.18 -20.82 3.11
C ALA A 291 4.40 -19.90 3.11
N GLY A 292 5.39 -20.15 2.24
CA GLY A 292 6.58 -19.31 2.08
C GLY A 292 6.35 -18.04 1.26
N VAL A 293 5.24 -17.96 0.50
CA VAL A 293 4.92 -16.84 -0.39
C VAL A 293 3.81 -15.96 0.17
N MET A 294 2.89 -16.50 0.97
CA MET A 294 1.68 -15.80 1.40
C MET A 294 1.91 -14.62 2.36
N ASP A 295 3.14 -14.40 2.87
CA ASP A 295 3.49 -13.13 3.54
C ASP A 295 3.63 -11.96 2.56
N PHE A 296 3.75 -12.22 1.26
CA PHE A 296 3.66 -11.19 0.26
C PHE A 296 2.20 -10.78 0.07
N PRO A 297 1.88 -9.49 0.22
CA PRO A 297 0.51 -9.03 0.04
C PRO A 297 0.11 -9.10 -1.45
N GLN A 298 -1.17 -9.38 -1.72
CA GLN A 298 -1.71 -9.65 -3.07
C GLN A 298 -1.12 -10.93 -3.71
N CYS A 299 -1.13 -12.04 -2.97
CA CYS A 299 -0.83 -13.37 -3.49
C CYS A 299 -2.12 -14.20 -3.64
N LEU A 300 -2.34 -14.82 -4.79
CA LEU A 300 -3.41 -15.81 -5.01
C LEU A 300 -2.80 -17.17 -5.29
N VAL A 301 -3.32 -18.19 -4.63
CA VAL A 301 -2.90 -19.58 -4.85
C VAL A 301 -4.00 -20.31 -5.60
N VAL A 302 -3.64 -20.95 -6.71
CA VAL A 302 -4.58 -21.69 -7.57
C VAL A 302 -4.04 -23.09 -7.75
N ARG A 303 -4.79 -24.09 -7.28
CA ARG A 303 -4.37 -25.49 -7.31
C ARG A 303 -5.36 -26.34 -8.09
N GLY A 304 -4.86 -26.99 -9.14
CA GLY A 304 -5.58 -28.07 -9.80
C GLY A 304 -5.43 -29.35 -8.99
N ILE A 305 -6.51 -30.09 -8.82
CA ILE A 305 -6.51 -31.28 -7.97
C ILE A 305 -5.98 -32.48 -8.74
N SER A 306 -4.82 -32.98 -8.32
CA SER A 306 -4.11 -34.08 -9.00
C SER A 306 -4.16 -35.41 -8.25
N ASP A 307 -4.42 -35.37 -6.95
CA ASP A 307 -4.55 -36.53 -6.09
C ASP A 307 -5.43 -36.17 -4.88
N TYR A 308 -5.59 -37.09 -3.93
CA TYR A 308 -6.39 -36.90 -2.73
C TYR A 308 -5.57 -36.85 -1.44
N ALA A 309 -4.30 -36.44 -1.50
CA ALA A 309 -3.43 -36.34 -0.32
C ALA A 309 -3.41 -37.63 0.53
N ASP A 310 -3.44 -38.79 -0.14
CA ASP A 310 -3.52 -40.10 0.49
C ASP A 310 -2.43 -41.04 -0.06
N SER A 311 -2.49 -42.29 0.39
CA SER A 311 -1.54 -43.33 0.00
C SER A 311 -1.76 -43.86 -1.44
N HIS A 312 -2.87 -43.49 -2.10
CA HIS A 312 -3.22 -43.89 -3.46
C HIS A 312 -2.83 -42.85 -4.54
N LYS A 313 -2.10 -41.79 -4.13
CA LYS A 313 -1.56 -40.77 -5.02
C LYS A 313 -0.78 -41.38 -6.20
N ASN A 314 -1.05 -40.88 -7.40
CA ASN A 314 -0.35 -41.20 -8.65
C ASN A 314 -0.20 -39.94 -9.51
N ASP A 315 0.63 -40.01 -10.54
CA ASP A 315 0.99 -38.84 -11.36
C ASP A 315 0.12 -38.70 -12.63
N ASP A 316 -0.85 -39.59 -12.88
CA ASP A 316 -1.65 -39.61 -14.12
C ASP A 316 -2.41 -38.30 -14.35
N TRP A 317 -2.87 -37.67 -13.27
CA TRP A 317 -3.65 -36.44 -13.29
C TRP A 317 -2.81 -35.17 -13.22
N HIS A 318 -1.48 -35.26 -13.00
CA HIS A 318 -0.61 -34.08 -12.81
C HIS A 318 -0.72 -33.10 -13.98
N GLY A 319 -0.67 -33.60 -15.22
CA GLY A 319 -0.73 -32.75 -16.41
C GLY A 319 -2.08 -32.05 -16.55
N TYR A 320 -3.18 -32.79 -16.51
CA TYR A 320 -4.52 -32.21 -16.61
C TYR A 320 -4.82 -31.22 -15.48
N ALA A 321 -4.47 -31.58 -14.23
CA ALA A 321 -4.62 -30.71 -13.06
C ALA A 321 -3.83 -29.40 -13.21
N ALA A 322 -2.58 -29.46 -13.67
CA ALA A 322 -1.78 -28.28 -13.97
C ALA A 322 -2.43 -27.41 -15.05
N ALA A 323 -2.97 -28.04 -16.09
CA ALA A 323 -3.62 -27.35 -17.21
C ALA A 323 -4.88 -26.59 -16.76
N VAL A 324 -5.79 -27.22 -16.00
CA VAL A 324 -7.01 -26.55 -15.51
C VAL A 324 -6.69 -25.40 -14.56
N ALA A 325 -5.68 -25.53 -13.70
CA ALA A 325 -5.23 -24.46 -12.82
C ALA A 325 -4.69 -23.25 -13.62
N ALA A 326 -3.93 -23.52 -14.67
CA ALA A 326 -3.41 -22.50 -15.56
C ALA A 326 -4.52 -21.83 -16.38
N ALA A 327 -5.48 -22.60 -16.90
CA ALA A 327 -6.63 -22.09 -17.62
C ALA A 327 -7.50 -21.18 -16.74
N TYR A 328 -7.81 -21.60 -15.51
CA TYR A 328 -8.49 -20.74 -14.53
C TYR A 328 -7.77 -19.41 -14.34
N THR A 329 -6.45 -19.48 -14.08
CA THR A 329 -5.64 -18.27 -13.82
C THR A 329 -5.65 -17.31 -15.01
N ARG A 330 -5.60 -17.84 -16.24
CA ARG A 330 -5.74 -17.02 -17.45
C ARG A 330 -7.08 -16.30 -17.51
N LEU A 331 -8.19 -17.03 -17.38
CA LEU A 331 -9.54 -16.46 -17.44
C LEU A 331 -9.74 -15.40 -16.34
N PHE A 332 -9.23 -15.69 -15.14
CA PHE A 332 -9.24 -14.74 -14.03
C PHE A 332 -8.47 -13.46 -14.35
N LEU A 333 -7.28 -13.57 -14.96
CA LEU A 333 -6.50 -12.41 -15.37
C LEU A 333 -7.19 -11.62 -16.49
N GLU A 334 -7.87 -12.26 -17.44
CA GLU A 334 -8.62 -11.56 -18.49
C GLU A 334 -9.77 -10.71 -17.93
N ASP A 335 -10.45 -11.17 -16.88
CA ASP A 335 -11.49 -10.41 -16.20
C ASP A 335 -10.94 -9.32 -15.26
N MET A 336 -9.78 -9.58 -14.65
CA MET A 336 -9.15 -8.65 -13.73
C MET A 336 -8.69 -7.38 -14.46
N HIS A 337 -9.14 -6.20 -14.01
CA HIS A 337 -8.62 -4.95 -14.54
C HIS A 337 -7.11 -4.83 -14.27
N PRO A 338 -6.30 -4.31 -15.22
CA PRO A 338 -4.89 -4.02 -14.97
C PRO A 338 -4.73 -2.92 -13.92
N GLU A 339 -3.64 -2.94 -13.15
CA GLU A 339 -3.32 -1.81 -12.28
C GLU A 339 -2.95 -0.59 -13.14
N PRO A 340 -3.34 0.64 -12.75
CA PRO A 340 -2.79 1.83 -13.37
C PRO A 340 -1.29 1.82 -13.10
N GLY A 341 -0.52 1.44 -14.13
CA GLY A 341 0.93 1.42 -14.07
C GLY A 341 1.46 2.77 -13.63
N ARG A 342 2.53 2.77 -12.84
CA ARG A 342 3.29 3.97 -12.50
C ARG A 342 3.62 4.67 -13.81
N GLN A 343 3.03 5.84 -14.06
CA GLN A 343 3.22 6.58 -15.30
C GLN A 343 4.71 6.92 -15.48
N THR A 344 5.44 6.10 -16.23
CA THR A 344 6.53 6.63 -17.05
C THR A 344 5.85 7.43 -18.14
N THR A 345 6.10 8.74 -18.15
CA THR A 345 5.71 9.68 -19.19
C THR A 345 5.91 9.06 -20.57
N PHE A 346 4.83 8.55 -21.15
CA PHE A 346 4.81 8.11 -22.53
C PHE A 346 4.70 9.37 -23.37
N GLU A 347 5.80 9.80 -23.98
CA GLU A 347 5.73 10.67 -25.14
C GLU A 347 4.90 9.94 -26.21
N LEU A 348 3.69 10.43 -26.46
CA LEU A 348 2.90 10.08 -27.64
C LEU A 348 3.63 10.61 -28.87
N ARG A 349 4.62 9.87 -29.38
CA ARG A 349 4.97 9.95 -30.80
C ARG A 349 4.00 9.08 -31.59
N LEU A 350 2.81 9.61 -31.84
CA LEU A 350 2.07 9.24 -33.04
C LEU A 350 2.96 9.62 -34.22
N ASP A 351 3.41 8.62 -34.99
CA ASP A 351 4.11 8.86 -36.25
C ASP A 351 3.10 9.36 -37.29
N PHE A 352 2.78 10.65 -37.16
CA PHE A 352 1.77 11.38 -37.92
C PHE A 352 2.04 11.32 -39.43
N LYS A 353 3.31 11.14 -39.83
CA LYS A 353 3.73 11.00 -41.22
C LYS A 353 3.19 9.72 -41.87
N SER A 354 3.28 8.60 -41.17
CA SER A 354 2.85 7.29 -41.69
C SER A 354 1.32 7.23 -41.84
N TRP A 355 0.59 7.83 -40.90
CA TRP A 355 -0.87 7.92 -40.97
C TRP A 355 -1.36 8.89 -42.07
N ILE A 356 -0.73 10.06 -42.21
CA ILE A 356 -1.05 11.00 -43.30
C ILE A 356 -0.80 10.38 -44.67
N GLN A 357 0.31 9.66 -44.85
CA GLN A 357 0.62 9.02 -46.13
C GLN A 357 -0.43 7.95 -46.50
N TYR A 358 -0.89 7.17 -45.51
CA TYR A 358 -1.94 6.17 -45.71
C TYR A 358 -3.31 6.83 -45.99
N ALA A 359 -3.67 7.88 -45.24
CA ALA A 359 -4.91 8.63 -45.43
C ALA A 359 -4.96 9.33 -46.80
N LEU A 360 -3.85 9.91 -47.26
CA LEU A 360 -3.73 10.52 -48.60
C LEU A 360 -3.84 9.47 -49.72
N GLN A 361 -3.25 8.28 -49.54
CA GLN A 361 -3.40 7.16 -50.48
C GLN A 361 -4.85 6.71 -50.59
N MET A 362 -5.59 6.63 -49.48
CA MET A 362 -7.00 6.23 -49.48
C MET A 362 -7.96 7.33 -49.98
N TRP A 363 -7.63 8.60 -49.74
CA TRP A 363 -8.40 9.78 -50.19
C TRP A 363 -8.56 9.85 -51.71
N SER A 364 -7.58 9.32 -52.44
CA SER A 364 -7.55 9.30 -53.91
C SER A 364 -8.38 8.19 -54.56
N ARG A 365 -8.81 7.17 -53.80
CA ARG A 365 -9.36 5.92 -54.37
C ARG A 365 -10.89 5.79 -54.35
N SER A 366 -11.64 6.56 -53.55
CA SER A 366 -13.11 6.50 -53.54
C SER A 366 -13.77 7.72 -52.88
N PRO A 367 -14.82 8.32 -53.48
CA PRO A 367 -15.61 9.40 -52.86
C PRO A 367 -16.28 9.00 -51.54
N ILE A 368 -16.66 7.73 -51.39
CA ILE A 368 -17.37 7.21 -50.20
C ILE A 368 -16.41 7.09 -49.01
N MET A 369 -15.15 6.71 -49.24
CA MET A 369 -14.15 6.63 -48.18
C MET A 369 -13.75 8.00 -47.60
N ARG A 370 -13.96 9.09 -48.33
CA ARG A 370 -13.68 10.45 -47.83
C ARG A 370 -14.56 10.82 -46.64
N TRP A 371 -15.85 10.44 -46.70
CA TRP A 371 -16.78 10.65 -45.60
C TRP A 371 -16.41 9.84 -44.36
N SER A 372 -15.99 8.57 -44.53
CA SER A 372 -15.53 7.74 -43.42
C SER A 372 -14.27 8.31 -42.74
N ILE A 373 -13.33 8.87 -43.52
CA ILE A 373 -12.12 9.50 -42.98
C ILE A 373 -12.46 10.79 -42.23
N ILE A 374 -13.36 11.63 -42.78
CA ILE A 374 -13.82 12.87 -42.12
C ILE A 374 -14.55 12.54 -40.81
N SER A 375 -15.46 11.57 -40.81
CA SER A 375 -16.19 11.14 -39.61
C SER A 375 -15.25 10.53 -38.56
N CYS A 376 -14.31 9.68 -38.94
CA CYS A 376 -13.31 9.13 -38.01
C CYS A 376 -12.40 10.22 -37.45
N SER A 377 -12.00 11.22 -38.26
CA SER A 377 -11.17 12.33 -37.82
C SER A 377 -11.91 13.24 -36.85
N LEU A 378 -13.19 13.54 -37.11
CA LEU A 378 -14.06 14.30 -36.19
C LEU A 378 -14.31 13.55 -34.88
N LEU A 379 -14.54 12.23 -34.92
CA LEU A 379 -14.68 11.40 -33.73
C LEU A 379 -13.37 11.32 -32.92
N LEU A 380 -12.22 11.26 -33.60
CA LEU A 380 -10.91 11.26 -32.94
C LEU A 380 -10.64 12.60 -32.26
N VAL A 381 -10.93 13.72 -32.94
CA VAL A 381 -10.81 15.07 -32.36
C VAL A 381 -11.77 15.22 -31.17
N PHE A 382 -13.02 14.77 -31.31
CA PHE A 382 -13.99 14.78 -30.21
C PHE A 382 -13.49 13.95 -29.02
N ALA A 383 -12.99 12.73 -29.23
CA ALA A 383 -12.46 11.87 -28.17
C ALA A 383 -11.20 12.46 -27.51
N VAL A 384 -10.26 13.01 -28.28
CA VAL A 384 -9.02 13.60 -27.77
C VAL A 384 -9.28 14.88 -26.96
N VAL A 385 -10.32 15.64 -27.27
CA VAL A 385 -10.65 16.87 -26.53
C VAL A 385 -11.58 16.55 -25.35
N THR A 386 -12.63 15.75 -25.55
CA THR A 386 -13.66 15.54 -24.52
C THR A 386 -13.22 14.57 -23.43
N VAL A 387 -12.49 13.49 -23.74
CA VAL A 387 -12.10 12.48 -22.74
C VAL A 387 -11.17 13.07 -21.67
N PRO A 388 -10.14 13.88 -21.99
CA PRO A 388 -9.31 14.52 -20.96
C PRO A 388 -10.10 15.54 -20.14
N ILE A 389 -10.98 16.32 -20.77
CA ILE A 389 -11.82 17.30 -20.07
C ILE A 389 -12.76 16.60 -19.09
N VAL A 390 -13.48 15.57 -19.54
CA VAL A 390 -14.40 14.79 -18.69
C VAL A 390 -13.64 14.03 -17.61
N SER A 391 -12.49 13.44 -17.91
CA SER A 391 -11.65 12.76 -16.92
C SER A 391 -11.11 13.72 -15.86
N LYS A 392 -10.69 14.93 -16.27
CA LYS A 392 -10.27 15.99 -15.36
C LYS A 392 -11.45 16.47 -14.49
N LEU A 393 -12.62 16.68 -15.10
CA LEU A 393 -13.84 17.09 -14.38
C LEU A 393 -14.30 16.00 -13.38
N LEU A 394 -14.20 14.72 -13.76
CA LEU A 394 -14.51 13.57 -12.89
C LEU A 394 -13.49 13.45 -11.75
N ALA A 395 -12.21 13.67 -12.01
CA ALA A 395 -11.18 13.68 -10.98
C ALA A 395 -11.37 14.84 -9.99
N GLU A 396 -11.66 16.05 -10.50
CA GLU A 396 -11.94 17.23 -9.69
C GLU A 396 -13.22 17.07 -8.86
N THR A 397 -14.29 16.49 -9.42
CA THR A 397 -15.53 16.22 -8.66
C THR A 397 -15.36 15.12 -7.61
N THR A 398 -14.60 14.06 -7.90
CA THR A 398 -14.31 12.99 -6.93
C THR A 398 -13.41 13.49 -5.81
N ALA A 399 -12.40 14.31 -6.12
CA ALA A 399 -11.56 14.98 -5.12
C ALA A 399 -12.39 15.96 -4.27
N ALA A 400 -13.28 16.75 -4.88
CA ALA A 400 -14.18 17.65 -4.15
C ALA A 400 -15.12 16.90 -3.19
N LEU A 401 -15.68 15.76 -3.60
CA LEU A 401 -16.50 14.88 -2.75
C LEU A 401 -15.71 14.28 -1.58
N LYS A 402 -14.44 13.88 -1.79
CA LYS A 402 -13.55 13.43 -0.70
C LYS A 402 -13.23 14.56 0.29
N ARG A 403 -12.96 15.78 -0.19
CA ARG A 403 -12.66 16.95 0.66
C ARG A 403 -13.86 17.39 1.50
N GLN A 404 -15.09 17.17 1.04
CA GLN A 404 -16.31 17.61 1.74
C GLN A 404 -16.52 16.93 3.11
N ASN A 405 -16.04 15.69 3.27
CA ASN A 405 -16.20 14.90 4.50
C ASN A 405 -14.90 14.71 5.31
N ALA A 406 -13.77 15.25 4.83
CA ALA A 406 -12.48 15.17 5.51
C ALA A 406 -12.33 16.24 6.60
N ILE A 407 -11.55 15.94 7.64
CA ILE A 407 -11.07 16.94 8.59
C ILE A 407 -9.84 17.61 8.00
N LEU A 408 -9.89 18.92 7.81
CA LEU A 408 -8.82 19.71 7.23
C LEU A 408 -7.62 19.77 8.19
N PRO A 409 -6.40 19.44 7.72
CA PRO A 409 -5.20 19.52 8.54
C PRO A 409 -4.68 20.96 8.65
N GLN A 410 -3.66 21.15 9.48
CA GLN A 410 -2.90 22.39 9.55
C GLN A 410 -2.08 22.58 8.27
N ILE A 411 -2.26 23.71 7.56
CA ILE A 411 -1.58 23.98 6.28
C ILE A 411 -0.67 25.21 6.28
N LEU A 412 -0.80 26.09 7.29
CA LEU A 412 0.07 27.25 7.44
C LEU A 412 1.09 26.99 8.56
N SER A 413 2.29 27.52 8.39
CA SER A 413 3.34 27.48 9.42
C SER A 413 4.09 28.81 9.46
N ASN A 414 4.35 29.30 10.67
CA ASN A 414 5.13 30.51 10.90
C ASN A 414 6.20 30.26 11.97
N ALA A 415 7.22 31.12 11.99
CA ALA A 415 8.28 31.07 12.97
C ALA A 415 8.92 32.45 13.16
N HIS A 416 9.43 32.73 14.36
CA HIS A 416 10.01 34.02 14.70
C HIS A 416 11.54 33.94 14.78
N LEU A 417 12.23 34.75 13.97
CA LEU A 417 13.69 34.85 13.91
C LEU A 417 14.09 36.33 13.91
N ASP A 418 15.02 36.72 14.79
CA ASP A 418 15.65 38.04 14.83
C ASP A 418 14.68 39.24 14.75
N GLY A 419 13.57 39.17 15.50
CA GLY A 419 12.57 40.23 15.55
C GLY A 419 11.57 40.22 14.39
N GLN A 420 11.67 39.25 13.48
CA GLN A 420 10.79 39.09 12.33
C GLN A 420 9.97 37.81 12.44
N THR A 421 8.73 37.85 11.95
CA THR A 421 7.91 36.64 11.81
C THR A 421 7.90 36.21 10.34
N TYR A 422 8.35 35.00 10.08
CA TYR A 422 8.32 34.37 8.76
C TYR A 422 7.05 33.55 8.64
N LEU A 423 6.28 33.77 7.58
CA LEU A 423 5.20 32.89 7.15
C LEU A 423 5.67 32.12 5.92
N VAL A 424 5.65 30.80 5.98
CA VAL A 424 6.04 29.92 4.88
C VAL A 424 4.82 29.15 4.42
N ALA A 425 4.57 29.10 3.12
CA ALA A 425 3.42 28.42 2.56
C ALA A 425 3.67 27.88 1.16
N ARG A 426 2.85 26.90 0.76
CA ARG A 426 2.84 26.35 -0.59
C ARG A 426 1.75 27.02 -1.44
N ARG A 427 2.12 27.43 -2.65
CA ARG A 427 1.20 27.97 -3.65
C ARG A 427 0.54 26.89 -4.49
N ASN A 428 -0.53 27.25 -5.22
CA ASN A 428 -1.28 26.35 -6.12
C ASN A 428 -0.41 25.72 -7.22
N ASP A 429 0.72 26.34 -7.56
CA ASP A 429 1.71 25.82 -8.52
C ASP A 429 2.67 24.79 -7.89
N GLY A 430 2.49 24.48 -6.61
CA GLY A 430 3.34 23.58 -5.83
C GLY A 430 4.63 24.22 -5.33
N GLN A 431 4.91 25.49 -5.66
CA GLN A 431 6.13 26.14 -5.19
C GLN A 431 6.00 26.60 -3.73
N LEU A 432 7.11 26.54 -3.00
CA LEU A 432 7.22 27.10 -1.66
C LEU A 432 7.64 28.57 -1.70
N TRP A 433 6.88 29.38 -0.97
CA TRP A 433 7.10 30.81 -0.85
C TRP A 433 7.11 31.20 0.62
N PHE A 434 7.77 32.31 0.92
CA PHE A 434 7.70 32.92 2.25
C PHE A 434 7.52 34.43 2.16
N THR A 435 6.96 35.01 3.21
CA THR A 435 6.85 36.44 3.43
C THR A 435 7.22 36.77 4.88
N THR A 436 7.60 38.01 5.15
CA THR A 436 8.09 38.45 6.45
C THR A 436 7.19 39.52 7.05
N LYS A 437 7.05 39.50 8.37
CA LYS A 437 6.50 40.58 9.17
C LYS A 437 7.65 41.27 9.91
N GLU A 438 7.84 42.54 9.61
CA GLU A 438 8.94 43.38 10.11
C GLU A 438 8.35 44.67 10.68
N GLY A 439 8.80 45.09 11.87
CA GLY A 439 8.29 46.33 12.50
C GLY A 439 6.78 46.36 12.73
N GLY A 440 6.13 45.19 12.89
CA GLY A 440 4.69 45.09 13.08
C GLY A 440 3.85 45.00 11.79
N LEU A 441 4.47 45.11 10.60
CA LEU A 441 3.77 45.07 9.32
C LEU A 441 4.29 43.94 8.44
N TRP A 442 3.40 43.34 7.65
CA TRP A 442 3.81 42.38 6.63
C TRP A 442 4.45 43.12 5.47
N THR A 443 5.54 42.59 4.93
CA THR A 443 6.23 43.20 3.78
C THR A 443 5.41 43.09 2.49
N HIS A 444 4.40 42.22 2.47
CA HIS A 444 3.59 41.84 1.30
C HIS A 444 4.42 41.33 0.11
N ARG A 445 5.72 41.09 0.32
CA ARG A 445 6.66 40.57 -0.68
C ARG A 445 6.83 39.08 -0.47
N TRP A 446 6.06 38.31 -1.23
CA TRP A 446 6.24 36.87 -1.31
C TRP A 446 7.51 36.57 -2.13
N THR A 447 8.42 35.81 -1.54
CA THR A 447 9.68 35.38 -2.17
C THR A 447 9.64 33.87 -2.41
N SER A 448 9.91 33.45 -3.66
CA SER A 448 9.99 32.03 -4.01
C SER A 448 11.29 31.42 -3.49
N THR A 449 11.20 30.20 -2.97
CA THR A 449 12.36 29.37 -2.62
C THR A 449 12.89 28.56 -3.81
N GLN A 450 12.22 28.63 -4.96
CA GLN A 450 12.45 27.80 -6.16
C GLN A 450 12.23 26.29 -5.92
N GLN A 451 11.67 25.91 -4.77
CA GLN A 451 11.39 24.51 -4.45
C GLN A 451 9.94 24.15 -4.76
N HIS A 452 9.76 23.01 -5.42
CA HIS A 452 8.47 22.37 -5.56
C HIS A 452 8.24 21.39 -4.40
N ALA A 453 7.17 21.63 -3.66
CA ALA A 453 6.72 20.81 -2.55
C ALA A 453 5.45 20.05 -2.93
N LYS A 454 5.34 18.83 -2.40
CA LYS A 454 4.13 18.02 -2.44
C LYS A 454 3.27 18.23 -1.19
N SER A 455 3.89 18.52 -0.05
CA SER A 455 3.19 18.89 1.19
C SER A 455 3.19 20.38 1.43
N GLN A 456 2.33 20.81 2.35
CA GLN A 456 2.50 22.09 3.03
C GLN A 456 3.81 22.09 3.84
N PRO A 457 4.47 23.25 4.01
CA PRO A 457 5.71 23.36 4.75
C PRO A 457 5.46 23.43 6.26
N THR A 458 6.47 23.08 7.02
CA THR A 458 6.53 23.31 8.47
C THR A 458 7.82 24.01 8.80
N CYS A 459 7.78 25.00 9.69
CA CYS A 459 8.94 25.77 10.09
C CYS A 459 8.98 26.01 11.59
N LEU A 460 10.20 26.17 12.12
CA LEU A 460 10.47 26.60 13.48
C LEU A 460 11.85 27.26 13.56
N THR A 461 12.12 27.92 14.68
CA THR A 461 13.46 28.45 14.98
C THR A 461 14.15 27.65 16.07
N TRP A 462 15.45 27.37 15.89
CA TRP A 462 16.26 26.58 16.84
C TRP A 462 17.74 26.96 16.79
N GLY A 463 18.56 26.31 17.64
CA GLY A 463 20.02 26.41 17.63
C GLY A 463 20.59 27.68 18.28
N ASN A 464 21.91 27.69 18.45
CA ASN A 464 22.68 28.86 18.88
C ASN A 464 23.99 28.97 18.06
N PRO A 465 24.11 29.92 17.11
CA PRO A 465 23.16 31.00 16.79
C PRO A 465 21.80 30.48 16.28
N LYS A 466 20.74 31.26 16.54
CA LYS A 466 19.38 30.94 16.11
C LYS A 466 19.30 30.90 14.58
N ARG A 467 18.60 29.91 14.06
CA ARG A 467 18.25 29.78 12.65
C ARG A 467 16.78 29.48 12.49
N LEU A 468 16.20 29.93 11.38
CA LEU A 468 14.90 29.46 10.91
C LEU A 468 15.15 28.24 10.07
N GLY A 469 14.39 27.17 10.23
CA GLY A 469 14.40 26.13 9.20
C GLY A 469 13.02 25.69 8.79
N VAL A 470 13.01 25.20 7.56
CA VAL A 470 11.82 24.91 6.77
C VAL A 470 11.93 23.48 6.31
N PHE A 471 10.86 22.74 6.53
CA PHE A 471 10.74 21.33 6.21
C PHE A 471 9.54 21.12 5.31
N TYR A 472 9.69 20.27 4.31
CA TYR A 472 8.59 19.88 3.43
C TYR A 472 8.83 18.52 2.81
N ILE A 473 7.78 17.95 2.22
CA ILE A 473 7.84 16.70 1.46
C ILE A 473 7.89 17.05 -0.02
N ARG A 474 8.93 16.62 -0.73
CA ARG A 474 9.08 16.80 -2.19
C ARG A 474 8.21 15.81 -2.97
N ASP A 475 8.08 16.00 -4.29
CA ASP A 475 7.26 15.16 -5.17
C ASP A 475 7.58 13.66 -5.12
N ASP A 476 8.86 13.31 -4.92
CA ASP A 476 9.34 11.94 -4.71
C ASP A 476 9.07 11.38 -3.30
N LYS A 477 8.32 12.15 -2.50
CA LYS A 477 7.95 11.95 -1.10
C LYS A 477 9.10 12.07 -0.12
N THR A 478 10.26 12.54 -0.56
CA THR A 478 11.43 12.69 0.29
C THR A 478 11.28 13.91 1.20
N VAL A 479 11.67 13.77 2.47
CA VAL A 479 11.77 14.89 3.40
C VAL A 479 12.94 15.79 3.02
N MET A 480 12.65 17.07 2.83
CA MET A 480 13.61 18.11 2.50
C MET A 480 13.68 19.15 3.62
N THR A 481 14.86 19.73 3.83
CA THR A 481 15.07 20.81 4.80
C THR A 481 16.02 21.87 4.25
N ASN A 482 15.87 23.10 4.74
CA ASN A 482 16.85 24.17 4.60
C ASN A 482 16.75 25.09 5.82
N SER A 483 17.84 25.77 6.16
CA SER A 483 17.89 26.75 7.23
C SER A 483 18.40 28.11 6.78
N LEU A 484 17.76 29.16 7.28
CA LEU A 484 18.18 30.54 7.19
C LEU A 484 18.97 30.88 8.46
N LEU A 485 20.26 31.18 8.29
CA LEU A 485 21.17 31.54 9.36
C LEU A 485 21.89 32.84 8.98
N ASN A 486 21.91 33.81 9.89
CA ASN A 486 22.54 35.13 9.68
C ASN A 486 22.09 35.81 8.38
N GLY A 487 20.79 35.73 8.07
CA GLY A 487 20.20 36.33 6.87
C GLY A 487 20.50 35.62 5.55
N THR A 488 21.20 34.47 5.57
CA THR A 488 21.53 33.69 4.37
C THR A 488 20.91 32.30 4.44
N TRP A 489 20.18 31.91 3.40
CA TRP A 489 19.69 30.53 3.25
C TRP A 489 20.86 29.59 2.95
N GLY A 490 20.87 28.43 3.59
CA GLY A 490 21.74 27.33 3.21
C GLY A 490 21.27 26.64 1.92
N ASP A 491 21.88 25.50 1.63
CA ASP A 491 21.44 24.63 0.56
C ASP A 491 20.23 23.79 1.00
N TRP A 492 19.38 23.41 0.04
CA TRP A 492 18.30 22.48 0.31
C TRP A 492 18.86 21.05 0.41
N GLU A 493 18.68 20.45 1.58
CA GLU A 493 19.21 19.14 1.92
C GLU A 493 18.09 18.10 2.03
N THR A 494 18.41 16.85 1.76
CA THR A 494 17.50 15.73 1.95
C THR A 494 17.77 15.03 3.26
N LEU A 495 16.71 14.68 3.99
CA LEU A 495 16.81 13.80 5.18
C LEU A 495 16.57 12.32 4.84
N GLY A 496 16.50 11.97 3.55
CA GLY A 496 16.50 10.59 3.03
C GLY A 496 15.24 9.76 3.24
N ALA A 497 14.38 10.11 4.21
CA ALA A 497 13.14 9.38 4.45
C ALA A 497 12.02 9.76 3.47
N LYS A 498 11.19 8.77 3.14
CA LYS A 498 9.97 8.98 2.37
C LYS A 498 8.78 9.07 3.31
N ALA A 499 8.03 10.16 3.23
CA ALA A 499 6.92 10.44 4.12
C ALA A 499 5.56 10.31 3.41
N SER A 500 4.59 9.79 4.15
CA SER A 500 3.16 9.84 3.83
C SER A 500 2.36 10.76 4.75
N SER A 501 3.03 11.66 5.47
CA SER A 501 2.46 12.78 6.22
C SER A 501 3.34 14.02 6.05
N THR A 502 2.82 15.18 6.43
CA THR A 502 3.68 16.34 6.71
C THR A 502 4.69 16.01 7.82
N ALA A 503 5.78 16.78 7.87
CA ALA A 503 6.72 16.71 8.96
C ALA A 503 6.15 17.39 10.19
N VAL A 504 6.24 16.73 11.34
CA VAL A 504 5.86 17.29 12.64
C VAL A 504 7.12 17.51 13.44
N LEU A 505 7.23 18.68 14.06
CA LEU A 505 8.46 19.13 14.68
C LEU A 505 8.22 19.45 16.16
N CYS A 506 9.21 19.17 17.00
CA CYS A 506 9.25 19.74 18.35
C CYS A 506 10.66 20.21 18.71
N LEU A 507 10.73 21.26 19.55
CA LEU A 507 11.98 21.85 20.00
C LEU A 507 12.24 21.40 21.44
N GLU A 508 13.38 20.76 21.65
CA GLU A 508 13.93 20.51 22.98
C GLU A 508 14.76 21.72 23.41
N GLU A 509 14.24 22.51 24.36
CA GLU A 509 14.88 23.77 24.75
C GLU A 509 16.25 23.59 25.39
N GLN A 510 16.45 22.51 26.18
CA GLN A 510 17.67 22.33 26.98
C GLN A 510 18.93 22.14 26.13
N ASN A 511 18.81 21.33 25.08
CA ASN A 511 19.91 21.04 24.16
C ASN A 511 19.83 21.85 22.87
N ALA A 512 18.83 22.74 22.74
CA ALA A 512 18.47 23.44 21.51
C ALA A 512 18.35 22.48 20.31
N ALA A 513 17.89 21.25 20.57
CA ALA A 513 17.75 20.20 19.59
C ALA A 513 16.35 20.26 18.96
N VAL A 514 16.27 20.03 17.65
CA VAL A 514 15.00 19.93 16.95
C VAL A 514 14.75 18.48 16.58
N HIS A 515 13.59 17.98 16.97
CA HIS A 515 13.11 16.65 16.61
C HIS A 515 12.16 16.76 15.42
N ILE A 516 12.31 15.86 14.46
CA ILE A 516 11.45 15.72 13.29
C ILE A 516 10.81 14.34 13.25
N TRP A 517 9.52 14.34 12.98
CA TRP A 517 8.65 13.18 13.02
C TRP A 517 7.84 13.10 11.74
N ILE A 518 7.77 11.91 11.16
CA ILE A 518 6.94 11.63 9.98
C ILE A 518 6.26 10.28 10.12
N ARG A 519 5.17 10.09 9.38
CA ARG A 519 4.68 8.76 9.03
C ARG A 519 5.33 8.34 7.71
N GLU A 520 5.99 7.19 7.67
CA GLU A 520 6.70 6.74 6.46
C GLU A 520 5.75 6.33 5.33
N ASP A 521 6.22 6.50 4.09
CA ASP A 521 5.54 6.06 2.88
C ASP A 521 5.81 4.58 2.57
N THR A 522 5.52 3.70 3.53
CA THR A 522 5.50 2.25 3.33
C THR A 522 4.11 1.71 3.66
N ARG A 523 3.87 0.42 3.40
CA ARG A 523 2.63 -0.24 3.87
C ARG A 523 2.53 -0.31 5.40
N ALA A 524 3.67 -0.36 6.08
CA ALA A 524 3.70 -0.43 7.53
C ALA A 524 3.36 0.92 8.17
N LYS A 525 3.43 2.04 7.43
CA LYS A 525 3.07 3.40 7.90
C LYS A 525 3.66 3.72 9.28
N LEU A 526 4.87 3.24 9.53
CA LEU A 526 5.58 3.44 10.78
C LEU A 526 5.86 4.91 11.03
N ILE A 527 5.99 5.27 12.31
CA ILE A 527 6.46 6.57 12.72
C ILE A 527 7.98 6.57 12.70
N GLN A 528 8.55 7.51 11.96
CA GLN A 528 9.99 7.70 11.87
C GLN A 528 10.38 8.95 12.64
N HIS A 529 11.52 8.87 13.31
CA HIS A 529 12.11 9.94 14.11
C HIS A 529 13.53 10.23 13.66
N ASN A 530 13.85 11.52 13.54
CA ASN A 530 15.23 12.01 13.45
C ASN A 530 15.34 13.30 14.27
N TYR A 531 16.55 13.72 14.58
CA TYR A 531 16.76 14.97 15.32
C TYR A 531 18.07 15.63 14.92
N TRP A 532 18.14 16.94 15.09
CA TRP A 532 19.35 17.72 14.89
C TRP A 532 19.95 18.08 16.25
N GLU A 533 21.27 17.91 16.38
CA GLU A 533 21.98 18.14 17.64
C GLU A 533 22.97 19.29 17.51
N ASN A 534 22.90 20.24 18.45
CA ASN A 534 23.72 21.47 18.39
C ASN A 534 25.23 21.18 18.46
N SER A 535 25.65 20.14 19.19
CA SER A 535 27.06 19.75 19.31
C SER A 535 27.67 19.28 17.98
N ARG A 536 26.85 18.71 17.09
CA ARG A 536 27.27 18.22 15.76
C ARG A 536 27.03 19.26 14.67
N ASN A 537 26.11 20.20 14.92
CA ASN A 537 25.54 21.08 13.92
C ASN A 537 25.01 20.29 12.71
N ASP A 538 24.50 19.08 12.95
CA ASP A 538 24.08 18.12 11.92
C ASP A 538 22.92 17.25 12.44
N TRP A 539 22.21 16.62 11.51
CA TRP A 539 21.17 15.64 11.79
C TRP A 539 21.78 14.33 12.29
N HIS A 540 21.23 13.77 13.36
CA HIS A 540 21.76 12.59 14.05
C HIS A 540 21.92 11.37 13.13
N THR A 541 21.00 11.20 12.17
CA THR A 541 21.09 10.14 11.17
C THR A 541 20.87 10.71 9.77
N VAL A 542 21.94 10.79 8.98
CA VAL A 542 21.89 11.07 7.53
C VAL A 542 21.65 9.77 6.72
N THR A 543 21.51 8.62 7.41
CA THR A 543 21.24 7.31 6.82
C THR A 543 19.74 7.03 6.66
N PRO A 544 19.30 6.16 5.73
CA PRO A 544 17.88 5.86 5.46
C PRO A 544 17.09 5.27 6.64
N SER A 545 17.77 4.74 7.65
CA SER A 545 17.17 4.16 8.85
C SER A 545 17.05 5.22 9.95
N TRP A 546 15.97 5.99 9.89
CA TRP A 546 15.46 6.79 11.02
C TRP A 546 15.16 5.85 12.20
N GLU A 547 15.12 6.37 13.44
CA GLU A 547 15.23 5.52 14.65
C GLU A 547 14.13 4.43 14.74
N PRO A 548 14.50 3.13 14.73
CA PRO A 548 13.53 2.03 14.66
C PRO A 548 12.79 1.73 15.98
N GLY A 549 13.02 2.50 17.05
CA GLY A 549 12.60 2.16 18.42
C GLY A 549 11.21 2.64 18.87
N ILE A 550 10.59 3.58 18.15
CA ILE A 550 9.26 4.10 18.52
C ILE A 550 8.12 3.14 18.14
N ASN A 551 8.34 2.27 17.15
CA ASN A 551 7.24 1.50 16.58
C ASN A 551 6.91 0.25 17.41
N GLY A 552 5.65 0.15 17.84
CA GLY A 552 5.03 -1.03 18.45
C GLY A 552 4.06 -1.72 17.49
N VAL A 553 3.19 -2.60 18.00
CA VAL A 553 2.09 -3.17 17.18
C VAL A 553 1.06 -2.08 16.85
N GLU A 554 0.86 -1.15 17.78
CA GLU A 554 -0.07 -0.03 17.74
C GLU A 554 0.29 1.00 16.66
N ALA A 555 1.60 1.20 16.42
CA ALA A 555 2.11 2.11 15.40
C ALA A 555 2.21 1.50 14.00
N LYS A 556 1.95 0.19 13.85
CA LYS A 556 1.85 -0.42 12.53
C LYS A 556 0.53 0.00 11.90
N GLU A 557 0.62 0.44 10.65
CA GLU A 557 -0.51 0.97 9.88
C GLU A 557 -1.11 2.24 10.51
N ALA A 558 -0.28 3.12 11.10
CA ALA A 558 -0.74 4.37 11.69
C ALA A 558 -1.58 5.18 10.68
N HIS A 559 -2.73 5.66 11.11
CA HIS A 559 -3.70 6.35 10.25
C HIS A 559 -3.45 7.85 10.15
N SER A 560 -2.82 8.47 11.16
CA SER A 560 -2.56 9.91 11.23
C SER A 560 -1.09 10.27 11.09
N ALA A 561 -0.79 11.55 10.84
CA ALA A 561 0.50 12.10 11.26
C ALA A 561 0.68 11.95 12.79
N PRO A 562 1.91 11.84 13.31
CA PRO A 562 2.13 11.88 14.74
C PRO A 562 1.91 13.29 15.29
N ALA A 563 1.30 13.44 16.46
CA ALA A 563 1.36 14.67 17.25
C ALA A 563 2.50 14.54 18.25
N VAL A 564 3.36 15.55 18.34
CA VAL A 564 4.54 15.50 19.22
C VAL A 564 4.65 16.75 20.06
N ALA A 565 4.97 16.56 21.34
CA ALA A 565 5.37 17.63 22.25
C ALA A 565 6.71 17.28 22.89
N CYS A 566 7.62 18.26 22.92
CA CYS A 566 8.87 18.15 23.66
C CYS A 566 8.65 18.68 25.09
N ARG A 567 9.13 17.95 26.12
CA ARG A 567 8.95 18.27 27.56
C ARG A 567 10.30 18.51 28.27
N ASN A 568 10.28 18.57 29.61
CA ASN A 568 11.44 18.78 30.48
C ASN A 568 12.61 17.77 30.32
N SER A 569 13.67 17.96 31.10
CA SER A 569 14.89 17.12 31.10
C SER A 569 14.66 15.63 31.33
N THR A 570 13.58 15.24 32.00
CA THR A 570 13.34 13.82 32.33
C THR A 570 12.60 13.09 31.22
N THR A 571 11.86 13.82 30.39
CA THR A 571 11.11 13.30 29.25
C THR A 571 11.22 14.24 28.07
N THR A 572 11.88 13.83 27.00
CA THR A 572 12.13 14.74 25.86
C THR A 572 11.02 14.75 24.83
N ASN A 573 10.31 13.63 24.64
CA ASN A 573 9.34 13.50 23.56
C ASN A 573 8.10 12.76 24.04
N ASP A 574 6.93 13.34 23.80
CA ASP A 574 5.62 12.70 23.90
C ASP A 574 5.00 12.63 22.52
N VAL A 575 4.61 11.43 22.11
CA VAL A 575 4.09 11.15 20.78
C VAL A 575 2.71 10.54 20.90
N ILE A 576 1.75 11.10 20.15
CA ILE A 576 0.41 10.54 19.97
C ILE A 576 0.20 10.19 18.50
N ILE A 577 -0.37 9.01 18.26
CA ILE A 577 -0.80 8.56 16.93
C ILE A 577 -2.21 8.00 16.99
N TYR A 578 -2.87 7.97 15.84
CA TYR A 578 -4.03 7.12 15.62
C TYR A 578 -3.61 5.82 14.93
N ASP A 579 -4.05 4.69 15.47
CA ASP A 579 -3.94 3.41 14.77
C ASP A 579 -4.84 3.37 13.53
N LYS A 580 -4.82 2.25 12.79
CA LYS A 580 -5.63 2.07 11.57
C LYS A 580 -7.15 2.25 11.75
N LEU A 581 -7.67 2.13 12.97
CA LEU A 581 -9.10 2.29 13.26
C LEU A 581 -9.45 3.72 13.70
N GLY A 582 -8.44 4.52 14.06
CA GLY A 582 -8.59 5.86 14.61
C GLY A 582 -8.44 5.91 16.14
N SER A 583 -7.99 4.84 16.79
CA SER A 583 -7.79 4.83 18.25
C SER A 583 -6.50 5.54 18.63
N PRO A 584 -6.52 6.44 19.63
CA PRO A 584 -5.33 7.20 20.01
C PRO A 584 -4.44 6.41 20.96
N TYR A 585 -3.14 6.44 20.67
CA TYR A 585 -2.11 5.87 21.53
C TYR A 585 -1.03 6.92 21.82
N HIS A 586 -0.68 7.04 23.10
CA HIS A 586 0.40 7.90 23.60
C HIS A 586 1.61 7.07 24.01
N ARG A 587 2.80 7.60 23.72
CA ARG A 587 4.07 7.08 24.20
C ARG A 587 5.02 8.23 24.54
N GLN A 588 5.86 8.00 25.53
CA GLN A 588 6.83 8.99 26.00
C GLN A 588 8.26 8.44 26.00
N TRP A 589 9.23 9.29 25.71
CA TRP A 589 10.66 8.99 25.79
C TRP A 589 11.23 9.37 27.15
N LEU A 590 11.70 8.39 27.95
CA LEU A 590 12.21 8.63 29.29
C LEU A 590 13.74 8.75 29.26
N ASN A 591 14.27 9.96 29.49
CA ASN A 591 15.72 10.21 29.49
C ASN A 591 16.46 9.44 30.58
N SER A 592 15.87 9.37 31.78
CA SER A 592 16.44 8.63 32.92
C SER A 592 16.68 7.15 32.65
N ARG A 593 15.94 6.57 31.68
CA ARG A 593 16.04 5.16 31.30
C ARG A 593 16.57 4.95 29.89
N ASN A 594 16.86 6.04 29.17
CA ASN A 594 17.27 6.06 27.77
C ASN A 594 16.41 5.13 26.88
N ARG A 595 15.08 5.20 27.04
CA ARG A 595 14.15 4.34 26.30
C ARG A 595 12.74 4.92 26.23
N TRP A 596 12.00 4.48 25.22
CA TRP A 596 10.56 4.68 25.16
C TRP A 596 9.82 3.86 26.24
N GLY A 597 8.80 4.48 26.85
CA GLY A 597 7.81 3.81 27.69
C GLY A 597 6.87 2.89 26.90
N PRO A 598 5.83 2.31 27.51
CA PRO A 598 4.80 1.57 26.80
C PRO A 598 3.85 2.50 26.04
N TRP A 599 3.15 1.98 25.03
CA TRP A 599 2.00 2.65 24.41
C TRP A 599 0.80 2.58 25.37
N ASN A 600 0.12 3.71 25.57
CA ASN A 600 -1.09 3.80 26.39
C ASN A 600 -2.23 4.28 25.51
N SER A 601 -3.37 3.58 25.54
CA SER A 601 -4.57 4.04 24.84
C SER A 601 -5.22 5.19 25.62
N LEU A 602 -5.67 6.22 24.92
CA LEU A 602 -6.47 7.30 25.51
C LEU A 602 -7.99 7.05 25.37
N GLY A 603 -8.38 5.92 24.77
CA GLY A 603 -9.78 5.59 24.47
C GLY A 603 -10.38 6.42 23.33
N GLY A 604 -11.53 5.99 22.82
CA GLY A 604 -12.24 6.67 21.74
C GLY A 604 -11.71 6.39 20.32
N PHE A 605 -12.35 7.04 19.33
CA PHE A 605 -11.99 6.95 17.92
C PHE A 605 -12.06 8.34 17.29
N TYR A 606 -11.00 8.73 16.59
CA TYR A 606 -10.80 10.07 16.06
C TYR A 606 -10.53 10.08 14.55
N VAL A 607 -10.63 11.26 13.96
CA VAL A 607 -10.37 11.55 12.54
C VAL A 607 -9.51 12.81 12.41
N GLY A 608 -8.83 12.93 11.27
CA GLY A 608 -7.80 13.97 11.09
C GLY A 608 -6.51 13.61 11.82
N ASP A 609 -5.66 14.60 12.02
CA ASP A 609 -4.43 14.45 12.80
C ASP A 609 -4.66 14.80 14.28
N PRO A 610 -4.03 14.08 15.21
CA PRO A 610 -4.04 14.46 16.62
C PRO A 610 -3.36 15.82 16.81
N VAL A 611 -3.78 16.56 17.84
CA VAL A 611 -3.11 17.80 18.27
C VAL A 611 -2.68 17.63 19.72
N LEU A 612 -1.41 17.91 19.98
CA LEU A 612 -0.80 17.78 21.30
C LEU A 612 -0.02 19.05 21.61
N VAL A 613 -0.26 19.62 22.78
CA VAL A 613 0.51 20.75 23.31
C VAL A 613 1.01 20.42 24.71
N SER A 614 2.16 20.97 25.07
CA SER A 614 2.69 20.91 26.44
C SER A 614 2.61 22.30 27.05
N SER A 615 2.13 22.39 28.30
CA SER A 615 2.25 23.59 29.11
C SER A 615 3.53 23.63 29.92
N ALA A 616 3.83 24.81 30.48
CA ALA A 616 5.08 25.10 31.20
C ALA A 616 5.22 24.30 32.52
N ASP A 617 4.14 23.69 33.02
CA ASP A 617 4.09 22.83 34.20
C ASP A 617 4.22 21.33 33.85
N ASP A 618 4.71 21.00 32.65
CA ASP A 618 4.83 19.65 32.10
C ASP A 618 3.49 18.89 31.98
N ARG A 619 2.36 19.60 32.01
CA ARG A 619 1.06 19.05 31.62
C ARG A 619 0.98 18.95 30.10
N LEU A 620 0.47 17.83 29.61
CA LEU A 620 0.14 17.62 28.21
C LEU A 620 -1.36 17.80 28.01
N ASP A 621 -1.74 18.43 26.91
CA ASP A 621 -3.13 18.57 26.50
C ASP A 621 -3.31 18.00 25.08
N PHE A 622 -4.03 16.88 25.00
CA PHE A 622 -4.43 16.23 23.77
C PHE A 622 -5.78 16.74 23.30
N PHE A 623 -5.88 16.99 21.99
CA PHE A 623 -7.11 17.32 21.29
C PHE A 623 -7.31 16.38 20.09
N GLY A 624 -8.52 15.85 19.96
CA GLY A 624 -8.91 15.00 18.83
C GLY A 624 -10.33 15.29 18.35
N VAL A 625 -10.56 15.19 17.04
CA VAL A 625 -11.91 15.33 16.46
C VAL A 625 -12.59 13.97 16.44
N SER A 626 -13.68 13.82 17.19
CA SER A 626 -14.40 12.56 17.32
C SER A 626 -14.86 12.05 15.95
N LYS A 627 -14.62 10.76 15.68
CA LYS A 627 -14.99 10.11 14.41
C LYS A 627 -16.50 10.13 14.17
N SER A 628 -17.29 9.93 15.22
CA SER A 628 -18.75 9.81 15.18
C SER A 628 -19.47 11.16 15.20
N SER A 629 -19.18 12.00 16.20
CA SER A 629 -19.88 13.28 16.42
C SER A 629 -19.26 14.46 15.68
N LYS A 630 -17.99 14.36 15.26
CA LYS A 630 -17.17 15.49 14.79
C LYS A 630 -17.01 16.61 15.83
N SER A 631 -17.28 16.32 17.11
CA SER A 631 -17.00 17.22 18.22
C SER A 631 -15.51 17.19 18.59
N LEU A 632 -15.04 18.24 19.25
CA LEU A 632 -13.66 18.32 19.71
C LEU A 632 -13.57 17.71 21.11
N VAL A 633 -12.72 16.71 21.29
CA VAL A 633 -12.48 16.10 22.60
C VAL A 633 -11.13 16.57 23.13
N HIS A 634 -11.09 16.90 24.42
CA HIS A 634 -9.89 17.29 25.15
C HIS A 634 -9.58 16.26 26.23
N THR A 635 -8.30 15.96 26.42
CA THR A 635 -7.81 15.12 27.53
C THR A 635 -6.47 15.66 27.99
N SER A 636 -6.31 15.93 29.29
CA SER A 636 -5.04 16.39 29.84
C SER A 636 -4.29 15.24 30.51
N TRP A 637 -2.99 15.40 30.69
CA TRP A 637 -2.14 14.43 31.37
C TRP A 637 -1.05 15.11 32.17
N THR A 638 -0.76 14.57 33.36
CA THR A 638 0.41 14.94 34.15
C THR A 638 1.12 13.70 34.67
N ILE A 639 2.40 13.84 35.03
CA ILE A 639 3.15 12.73 35.63
C ILE A 639 2.56 12.28 36.98
N ALA A 640 1.97 13.21 37.73
CA ALA A 640 1.41 12.95 39.05
C ALA A 640 0.05 12.25 39.00
N SER A 641 -0.80 12.62 38.03
CA SER A 641 -2.21 12.19 37.99
C SER A 641 -2.55 11.28 36.82
N GLY A 642 -1.64 11.08 35.87
CA GLY A 642 -1.93 10.37 34.63
C GLY A 642 -2.92 11.16 33.75
N TYR A 643 -3.66 10.44 32.91
CA TYR A 643 -4.66 11.04 32.01
C TYR A 643 -5.93 11.42 32.79
N SER A 644 -6.47 12.61 32.50
CA SER A 644 -7.82 12.98 32.92
C SER A 644 -8.87 12.16 32.16
N ASP A 645 -10.12 12.20 32.62
CA ASP A 645 -11.23 11.78 31.77
C ASP A 645 -11.31 12.66 30.52
N SER A 646 -11.66 12.04 29.39
CA SER A 646 -11.87 12.76 28.14
C SER A 646 -13.13 13.62 28.21
N ARG A 647 -12.99 14.90 27.88
CA ARG A 647 -14.08 15.88 27.89
C ARG A 647 -14.48 16.26 26.47
N ASP A 648 -15.73 16.02 26.12
CA ASP A 648 -16.32 16.53 24.87
C ASP A 648 -16.56 18.05 25.01
N LEU A 649 -15.92 18.84 24.14
CA LEU A 649 -16.07 20.29 24.08
C LEU A 649 -17.21 20.71 23.14
N ASN A 650 -18.00 19.75 22.65
CA ASN A 650 -19.12 19.90 21.72
C ASN A 650 -18.70 20.50 20.37
N GLY A 651 -19.70 20.86 19.57
CA GLY A 651 -19.53 21.45 18.24
C GLY A 651 -19.42 20.41 17.13
N SER A 652 -19.30 20.90 15.89
CA SER A 652 -19.13 20.06 14.71
C SER A 652 -18.12 20.71 13.78
N TRP A 653 -16.92 20.13 13.75
CA TRP A 653 -15.74 20.80 13.23
C TRP A 653 -15.31 20.26 11.87
N LYS A 654 -14.76 21.16 11.05
CA LYS A 654 -14.27 20.86 9.70
C LYS A 654 -12.75 20.76 9.64
N SER A 655 -12.03 21.20 10.66
CA SER A 655 -10.57 21.13 10.74
C SER A 655 -10.09 20.53 12.07
N VAL A 656 -8.80 20.20 12.13
CA VAL A 656 -8.08 20.07 13.40
C VAL A 656 -8.03 21.45 14.12
N PRO A 657 -7.91 21.49 15.45
CA PRO A 657 -7.73 22.75 16.17
C PRO A 657 -6.29 23.29 16.02
N SER A 658 -6.13 24.58 16.21
CA SER A 658 -4.84 25.19 16.58
C SER A 658 -4.93 25.75 17.98
N VAL A 659 -3.90 25.53 18.78
CA VAL A 659 -3.89 25.85 20.20
C VAL A 659 -2.72 26.77 20.51
N ALA A 660 -3.01 27.96 21.03
CA ALA A 660 -2.01 28.89 21.50
C ALA A 660 -1.93 28.84 23.04
N MET A 661 -0.73 28.63 23.58
CA MET A 661 -0.49 28.74 25.02
C MET A 661 -0.16 30.21 25.37
N THR A 662 -1.09 30.88 26.01
CA THR A 662 -1.00 32.32 26.34
C THR A 662 -0.60 32.59 27.78
N ALA A 663 -0.67 31.59 28.66
CA ALA A 663 -0.04 31.58 29.98
C ALA A 663 0.27 30.12 30.38
N SER A 664 1.02 29.92 31.46
CA SER A 664 1.37 28.58 31.96
C SER A 664 0.15 27.69 32.23
N ASP A 665 -0.99 28.29 32.54
CA ASP A 665 -2.25 27.63 32.86
C ASP A 665 -3.40 28.03 31.92
N ARG A 666 -3.08 28.62 30.76
CA ARG A 666 -4.09 29.07 29.78
C ARG A 666 -3.82 28.55 28.37
N LEU A 667 -4.85 27.93 27.80
CA LEU A 667 -4.90 27.56 26.38
C LEU A 667 -6.02 28.33 25.67
N ASP A 668 -5.71 28.85 24.50
CA ASP A 668 -6.67 29.44 23.57
C ASP A 668 -6.76 28.54 22.32
N VAL A 669 -7.93 27.92 22.12
CA VAL A 669 -8.18 26.94 21.06
C VAL A 669 -8.99 27.60 19.95
N PHE A 670 -8.52 27.46 18.72
CA PHE A 670 -9.15 27.96 17.49
C PHE A 670 -9.45 26.80 16.56
N ILE A 671 -10.64 26.78 15.94
CA ILE A 671 -11.05 25.68 15.07
C ILE A 671 -12.06 26.13 14.01
N LEU A 672 -12.01 25.51 12.82
CA LEU A 672 -12.93 25.81 11.73
C LEU A 672 -14.25 25.04 11.87
N SER A 673 -15.37 25.76 11.83
CA SER A 673 -16.71 25.17 11.82
C SER A 673 -17.09 24.60 10.45
N LYS A 674 -18.10 23.71 10.42
CA LYS A 674 -18.71 23.26 9.15
C LYS A 674 -19.25 24.39 8.29
N ASN A 675 -19.61 25.52 8.90
CA ASN A 675 -20.12 26.69 8.20
C ASN A 675 -19.00 27.59 7.63
N GLY A 676 -17.74 27.24 7.86
CA GLY A 676 -16.60 27.97 7.33
C GLY A 676 -16.17 29.18 8.16
N THR A 677 -16.56 29.26 9.44
CA THR A 677 -16.14 30.32 10.36
C THR A 677 -15.17 29.80 11.42
N ILE A 678 -14.25 30.65 11.90
CA ILE A 678 -13.34 30.32 12.99
C ILE A 678 -14.02 30.54 14.33
N HIS A 679 -14.00 29.51 15.17
CA HIS A 679 -14.46 29.57 16.54
C HIS A 679 -13.29 29.52 17.52
N HIS A 680 -13.47 30.17 18.66
CA HIS A 680 -12.53 30.21 19.78
C HIS A 680 -13.15 29.68 21.06
N ARG A 681 -12.32 29.02 21.89
CA ARG A 681 -12.65 28.69 23.27
C ARG A 681 -11.37 28.65 24.11
N ALA A 682 -11.46 29.07 25.37
CA ALA A 682 -10.31 29.11 26.28
C ALA A 682 -10.46 28.12 27.44
N LEU A 683 -9.33 27.57 27.86
CA LEU A 683 -9.15 26.85 29.13
C LEU A 683 -8.39 27.78 30.08
N LEU A 684 -8.99 28.09 31.24
CA LEU A 684 -8.41 28.90 32.30
C LEU A 684 -8.18 28.02 33.53
N GLY A 685 -6.91 27.70 33.81
CA GLY A 685 -6.56 26.67 34.80
C GLY A 685 -7.22 25.32 34.44
N PRO A 686 -8.13 24.78 35.28
CA PRO A 686 -8.86 23.55 34.99
C PRO A 686 -10.24 23.77 34.30
N THR A 687 -10.64 25.03 34.06
CA THR A 687 -12.03 25.37 33.70
C THR A 687 -12.13 25.93 32.28
N TRP A 688 -12.98 25.30 31.47
CA TRP A 688 -13.34 25.81 30.15
C TRP A 688 -14.34 26.96 30.24
N THR A 689 -14.22 27.94 29.34
CA THR A 689 -15.26 28.97 29.17
C THR A 689 -16.60 28.37 28.71
N SER A 690 -17.71 29.10 28.90
CA SER A 690 -19.09 28.58 28.81
C SER A 690 -19.56 28.12 27.42
N GLY A 691 -18.75 28.30 26.37
CA GLY A 691 -19.05 27.82 25.03
C GLY A 691 -18.03 28.29 24.00
N TRP A 692 -18.27 27.93 22.73
CA TRP A 692 -17.50 28.41 21.60
C TRP A 692 -17.97 29.80 21.18
N SER A 693 -17.03 30.73 21.00
CA SER A 693 -17.26 32.07 20.44
C SER A 693 -16.94 32.06 18.94
N ASP A 694 -17.88 32.49 18.09
CA ASP A 694 -17.61 32.70 16.67
C ASP A 694 -16.88 34.04 16.47
N LEU A 695 -15.70 34.02 15.86
CA LEU A 695 -14.91 35.22 15.58
C LEU A 695 -15.36 35.95 14.31
N ASN A 696 -16.32 35.39 13.58
CA ASN A 696 -16.84 35.88 12.30
C ASN A 696 -15.75 36.01 11.22
N ILE A 697 -14.74 35.13 11.28
CA ILE A 697 -13.66 35.03 10.29
C ILE A 697 -13.98 33.88 9.35
N SER A 698 -14.25 34.19 8.08
CA SER A 698 -14.51 33.18 7.05
C SER A 698 -13.20 32.56 6.55
N ALA A 699 -13.11 31.23 6.56
CA ALA A 699 -11.91 30.49 6.20
C ALA A 699 -12.22 29.17 5.49
N THR A 700 -11.26 28.70 4.72
CA THR A 700 -11.27 27.41 4.01
C THR A 700 -10.20 26.45 4.52
N SER A 701 -9.40 26.85 5.52
CA SER A 701 -8.36 26.03 6.15
C SER A 701 -8.49 25.96 7.67
N ALA A 702 -7.75 25.03 8.29
CA ALA A 702 -7.47 25.10 9.72
C ALA A 702 -6.79 26.44 10.08
N PRO A 703 -7.10 27.03 11.25
CA PRO A 703 -6.42 28.24 11.73
C PRO A 703 -5.00 27.95 12.19
N LEU A 704 -4.08 28.90 12.02
CA LEU A 704 -2.78 28.94 12.69
C LEU A 704 -2.83 30.01 13.78
N ALA A 705 -2.74 29.59 15.04
CA ALA A 705 -2.68 30.48 16.19
C ALA A 705 -1.29 30.45 16.83
N THR A 706 -0.64 31.61 16.91
CA THR A 706 0.71 31.75 17.46
C THR A 706 0.75 32.84 18.50
N ARG A 707 1.37 32.58 19.65
CA ARG A 707 1.61 33.60 20.68
C ARG A 707 2.61 34.65 20.15
N LEU A 708 2.30 35.93 20.33
CA LEU A 708 3.17 37.05 20.00
C LEU A 708 3.88 37.57 21.24
N GLY A 709 5.19 37.33 21.30
CA GLY A 709 6.05 37.85 22.36
C GLY A 709 5.58 37.48 23.78
N ASN A 710 6.08 38.25 24.74
CA ASN A 710 5.81 38.05 26.17
C ASN A 710 4.97 39.20 26.73
N SER A 711 4.06 39.77 25.93
CA SER A 711 3.19 40.85 26.39
C SER A 711 2.22 40.38 27.48
N THR A 712 1.81 41.31 28.33
CA THR A 712 0.74 41.11 29.31
C THR A 712 -0.26 42.26 29.14
N PRO A 713 -1.51 41.98 28.75
CA PRO A 713 -2.07 40.67 28.38
C PRO A 713 -1.38 40.03 27.15
N PRO A 714 -1.40 38.69 27.06
CA PRO A 714 -0.79 37.96 25.95
C PRO A 714 -1.48 38.28 24.62
N GLN A 715 -0.69 38.39 23.56
CA GLN A 715 -1.19 38.58 22.21
C GLN A 715 -1.11 37.28 21.40
N ILE A 716 -2.08 37.06 20.52
CA ILE A 716 -2.19 35.92 19.62
C ILE A 716 -2.29 36.45 18.19
N MET A 717 -1.43 35.96 17.31
CA MET A 717 -1.58 36.08 15.86
C MET A 717 -2.41 34.92 15.35
N LEU A 718 -3.47 35.23 14.61
CA LEU A 718 -4.33 34.24 13.97
C LEU A 718 -4.26 34.39 12.46
N GLN A 719 -3.86 33.30 11.79
CA GLN A 719 -3.74 33.24 10.33
C GLN A 719 -4.61 32.12 9.75
N VAL A 720 -5.29 32.40 8.65
CA VAL A 720 -6.14 31.43 7.93
C VAL A 720 -6.00 31.62 6.43
N VAL A 721 -6.30 30.57 5.66
CA VAL A 721 -6.56 30.70 4.22
C VAL A 721 -8.07 30.87 4.03
N ALA A 722 -8.45 31.85 3.23
CA ALA A 722 -9.83 32.11 2.80
C ALA A 722 -10.04 31.70 1.34
N ALA A 723 -11.28 31.82 0.87
CA ALA A 723 -11.64 31.52 -0.51
C ALA A 723 -10.71 32.24 -1.52
N GLY A 724 -10.30 31.51 -2.56
CA GLY A 724 -9.33 32.02 -3.54
C GLY A 724 -7.86 31.90 -3.12
N GLY A 725 -7.56 31.23 -2.00
CA GLY A 725 -6.18 31.04 -1.54
C GLY A 725 -5.58 32.29 -0.91
N VAL A 726 -6.43 33.19 -0.41
CA VAL A 726 -6.01 34.45 0.22
C VAL A 726 -5.67 34.19 1.68
N VAL A 727 -4.49 34.60 2.14
CA VAL A 727 -4.15 34.50 3.56
C VAL A 727 -4.69 35.72 4.30
N MET A 728 -5.44 35.48 5.35
CA MET A 728 -5.88 36.49 6.29
C MET A 728 -5.05 36.41 7.57
N ASN A 729 -4.67 37.56 8.10
CA ASN A 729 -3.96 37.71 9.37
C ASN A 729 -4.71 38.69 10.28
N SER A 730 -4.84 38.36 11.56
CA SER A 730 -5.41 39.21 12.59
C SER A 730 -4.70 38.99 13.92
N GLU A 731 -4.72 39.99 14.80
CA GLU A 731 -4.08 39.88 16.12
C GLU A 731 -5.05 40.21 17.23
N TRP A 732 -4.97 39.42 18.30
CA TRP A 732 -5.95 39.38 19.37
C TRP A 732 -5.24 39.44 20.70
N GLU A 733 -5.79 40.24 21.60
CA GLU A 733 -5.42 40.28 23.00
C GLU A 733 -6.27 39.27 23.77
N ALA A 734 -5.60 38.40 24.51
CA ALA A 734 -6.19 37.37 25.33
C ALA A 734 -6.49 37.92 26.73
N THR A 735 -7.74 38.27 26.99
CA THR A 735 -8.18 38.95 28.23
C THR A 735 -8.32 37.96 29.40
N SER A 736 -8.24 38.43 30.64
CA SER A 736 -8.20 37.57 31.84
C SER A 736 -9.47 36.71 32.05
N ASP A 737 -10.59 37.08 31.45
CA ASP A 737 -11.86 36.33 31.48
C ASP A 737 -11.92 35.20 30.44
N GLY A 738 -10.86 35.01 29.65
CA GLY A 738 -10.79 34.02 28.59
C GLY A 738 -11.43 34.43 27.28
N SER A 739 -11.85 35.69 27.14
CA SER A 739 -12.29 36.25 25.84
C SER A 739 -11.10 36.76 25.01
N LEU A 740 -11.40 37.21 23.79
CA LEU A 740 -10.44 37.81 22.86
C LEU A 740 -10.89 39.21 22.47
N LYS A 741 -9.95 40.15 22.49
CA LYS A 741 -10.15 41.51 22.00
C LYS A 741 -9.31 41.72 20.75
N ASN A 742 -9.93 42.03 19.62
CA ASN A 742 -9.20 42.30 18.39
C ASN A 742 -8.31 43.55 18.56
N THR A 743 -7.01 43.41 18.31
CA THR A 743 -6.01 44.49 18.39
C THR A 743 -5.51 44.91 17.02
N VAL A 744 -5.38 43.96 16.10
CA VAL A 744 -5.12 44.23 14.69
C VAL A 744 -6.26 43.58 13.87
N PRO A 745 -7.03 44.39 13.11
CA PRO A 745 -8.10 43.88 12.28
C PRO A 745 -7.56 42.98 11.18
N ILE A 746 -8.47 42.28 10.50
CA ILE A 746 -8.10 41.36 9.43
C ILE A 746 -7.33 42.10 8.33
N THR A 747 -6.15 41.59 8.01
CA THR A 747 -5.26 42.04 6.94
C THR A 747 -5.06 40.92 5.94
N LEU A 748 -5.00 41.24 4.65
CA LEU A 748 -4.77 40.26 3.59
C LEU A 748 -3.29 40.21 3.25
N ILE A 749 -2.68 39.04 3.35
CA ILE A 749 -1.24 38.83 3.13
C ILE A 749 -1.03 37.87 1.96
N GLY A 750 -1.47 38.28 0.78
CA GLY A 750 -1.26 37.57 -0.49
C GLY A 750 -2.36 36.57 -0.84
N ASP A 751 -2.24 36.02 -2.04
CA ASP A 751 -3.22 35.16 -2.72
C ASP A 751 -2.56 33.97 -3.42
N GLY A 752 -3.42 33.08 -3.96
CA GLY A 752 -3.00 31.92 -4.74
C GLY A 752 -2.32 30.81 -3.93
N LEU A 753 -2.48 30.83 -2.60
CA LEU A 753 -2.05 29.72 -1.77
C LEU A 753 -2.92 28.49 -2.01
N SER A 754 -2.29 27.33 -1.88
CA SER A 754 -2.98 26.07 -2.03
C SER A 754 -3.62 25.63 -0.73
N ASP A 755 -4.86 25.18 -0.83
CA ASP A 755 -5.60 24.53 0.24
C ASP A 755 -5.53 22.99 0.15
N ASP A 756 -4.83 22.46 -0.86
CA ASP A 756 -4.49 21.05 -0.88
C ASP A 756 -3.51 20.75 0.27
N TRP A 757 -3.71 19.59 0.87
CA TRP A 757 -2.77 19.00 1.80
C TRP A 757 -2.07 17.84 1.11
N LEU A 758 -1.08 17.28 1.77
CA LEU A 758 -0.40 16.10 1.26
C LEU A 758 -1.41 14.93 1.14
N GLU A 759 -1.92 14.68 -0.06
CA GLU A 759 -2.80 13.53 -0.34
C GLU A 759 -1.93 12.27 -0.44
N VAL A 760 -1.92 11.44 0.62
CA VAL A 760 -1.17 10.17 0.61
C VAL A 760 -2.02 8.94 0.93
N ASP A 761 -3.23 9.09 1.47
CA ASP A 761 -4.19 8.01 1.66
C ASP A 761 -5.63 8.52 1.60
#